data_AF-A0A7C3EU61-F1
#
_entry.id   AF-A0A7C3EU61-F1
#
_cell.length_a   1.000
_cell.length_b   1.000
_cell.length_c   1.000
_cell.angle_alpha   90.00
_cell.angle_beta   90.00
_cell.angle_gamma   90.00
#
_symmetry.space_group_name_H-M   'P 1'
#
loop_
_entity.id
_entity.type
_entity.pdbx_description
1 polymer ?
#
loop_
_entity_poly.entity_id
_entity_poly.type
_entity_poly.pdbx_seq_one_letter_code
_entity_poly.pdbx_strand_id
1 'polypeptide(L)'
;MCGICGILHRDETPVARDTLRAMIARLRHRGPDDAGTFIRGDLPADHAVVPESQAPIHNPQSAVGNLGLGMTRLSVIDVMGGHQPMANEDGTVWVALNGEIYNFRELRRELLERGHRFRSHADTEVIVHLYEEMGARVVERLHGMFAFAVWDERRGQLLLARDRLGKKPLVYCDDGPRLAFASELQALLAAPGVPRVVSPEALDLYLTYQYVPAPLTIFEGIRKLPPAHRLLASKDGTRIERYWDLPTDTREEPVSAAELRELLDAAVKRRLVSDVPLGAFLSGGIDSSIVVGLMARHLREPVKTFSIGFGQPKYDELAYARLAAERFETDHREFVVEPKAIEVLPLLVRHYGEPFADSSAIPTYYLAQKTREHVTVALSGDGGDEGFGGYERYAAMALGARYDALPRPLRSAVGGLARALFGRAATAQPKSRGRSLRRFVEGLSRPQVERYVEWIAYFKQAERPGLYTASFAARLGGHDAARYLAAEFEKVPLLDAAAATARVDAATYLPNDILAKVDIASMANSLEVRCPFLDPEVIGFGLSLPTELKMGRLGTSTKKFLRAAFADLLPPAIRRRGKMGFGVPIAHWLRGELRDDARGILLSPECLGRGYFREETVRRLLDEHQASRADHADRLWALLNLELWHREFLP
;
A
#
# COMPACT_ATOMS: atom_id res chain seq x y z
N MET A 1 13.77 -6.93 5.04
CA MET A 1 12.39 -6.50 5.44
C MET A 1 12.04 -6.94 6.85
N CYS A 2 11.22 -6.22 7.60
CA CYS A 2 11.00 -6.55 9.02
C CYS A 2 9.54 -6.32 9.44
N GLY A 3 9.22 -6.61 10.69
CA GLY A 3 8.10 -6.03 11.40
C GLY A 3 8.63 -5.34 12.67
N ILE A 4 8.16 -4.13 12.96
CA ILE A 4 8.51 -3.39 14.18
C ILE A 4 7.27 -3.14 15.04
N CYS A 5 7.47 -3.06 16.35
CA CYS A 5 6.47 -2.67 17.33
C CYS A 5 7.11 -2.00 18.54
N GLY A 6 6.32 -1.31 19.35
CA GLY A 6 6.82 -0.75 20.60
C GLY A 6 5.76 -0.01 21.41
N ILE A 7 6.14 0.32 22.63
CA ILE A 7 5.31 1.02 23.62
C ILE A 7 6.18 2.07 24.31
N LEU A 8 5.64 3.28 24.44
CA LEU A 8 6.16 4.33 25.31
C LEU A 8 5.07 4.71 26.30
N HIS A 9 5.31 4.49 27.58
CA HIS A 9 4.58 5.10 28.67
C HIS A 9 5.20 6.47 28.97
N ARG A 10 4.36 7.51 29.12
CA ARG A 10 4.83 8.88 29.41
C ARG A 10 5.09 9.13 30.89
N ASP A 11 4.61 8.24 31.74
CA ASP A 11 5.00 8.12 33.13
C ASP A 11 6.16 7.11 33.28
N GLU A 12 6.51 6.77 34.51
CA GLU A 12 7.54 5.76 34.81
C GLU A 12 6.97 4.33 34.86
N THR A 13 5.76 4.09 34.32
CA THR A 13 5.19 2.75 34.25
C THR A 13 6.04 1.87 33.33
N PRO A 14 6.56 0.73 33.81
CA PRO A 14 7.43 -0.11 33.00
C PRO A 14 6.66 -0.85 31.89
N VAL A 15 7.30 -1.01 30.73
CA VAL A 15 6.76 -1.84 29.65
C VAL A 15 6.94 -3.31 30.00
N ALA A 16 5.83 -4.06 30.06
CA ALA A 16 5.87 -5.49 30.29
C ALA A 16 6.50 -6.24 29.10
N ARG A 17 7.54 -7.05 29.36
CA ARG A 17 8.23 -7.84 28.32
C ARG A 17 7.29 -8.79 27.57
N ASP A 18 6.35 -9.41 28.28
CA ASP A 18 5.39 -10.34 27.66
C ASP A 18 4.43 -9.64 26.69
N THR A 19 4.11 -8.37 26.95
CA THR A 19 3.35 -7.55 25.99
C THR A 19 4.15 -7.39 24.69
N LEU A 20 5.42 -6.99 24.76
CA LEU A 20 6.27 -6.88 23.57
C LEU A 20 6.42 -8.21 22.83
N ARG A 21 6.64 -9.31 23.56
CA ARG A 21 6.69 -10.66 22.96
C ARG A 21 5.40 -11.02 22.22
N ALA A 22 4.25 -10.70 22.80
CA ALA A 22 2.96 -10.93 22.16
C ALA A 22 2.81 -10.10 20.88
N MET A 23 3.26 -8.84 20.87
CA MET A 23 3.27 -8.01 19.66
C MET A 23 4.23 -8.57 18.58
N ILE A 24 5.44 -8.98 18.97
CA ILE A 24 6.45 -9.58 18.07
C ILE A 24 5.93 -10.88 17.45
N ALA A 25 5.29 -11.74 18.24
CA ALA A 25 4.74 -13.01 17.74
C ALA A 25 3.76 -12.81 16.58
N ARG A 26 3.04 -11.69 16.57
CA ARG A 26 2.08 -11.33 15.50
C ARG A 26 2.73 -10.78 14.23
N LEU A 27 4.05 -10.58 14.23
CA LEU A 27 4.83 -10.05 13.09
C LEU A 27 5.80 -11.08 12.50
N ARG A 28 5.89 -12.30 13.07
CA ARG A 28 6.87 -13.32 12.66
C ARG A 28 6.80 -13.70 11.18
N HIS A 29 5.63 -13.63 10.54
CA HIS A 29 5.50 -13.86 9.09
C HIS A 29 6.29 -12.84 8.26
N ARG A 30 6.45 -11.60 8.75
CA ARG A 30 7.24 -10.57 8.06
C ARG A 30 8.74 -10.78 8.20
N GLY A 31 9.17 -11.34 9.33
CA GLY A 31 10.57 -11.51 9.68
C GLY A 31 10.82 -12.85 10.36
N PRO A 32 10.91 -13.93 9.58
CA PRO A 32 11.04 -15.28 10.14
C PRO A 32 12.45 -15.61 10.64
N ASP A 33 13.47 -14.85 10.22
CA ASP A 33 14.87 -15.24 10.42
C ASP A 33 15.39 -14.89 11.82
N ASP A 34 14.89 -13.82 12.42
CA ASP A 34 15.32 -13.35 13.74
C ASP A 34 14.26 -12.48 14.43
N ALA A 35 14.39 -12.26 15.74
CA ALA A 35 13.66 -11.22 16.46
C ALA A 35 14.48 -10.67 17.63
N GLY A 36 14.21 -9.41 17.98
CA GLY A 36 14.87 -8.75 19.09
C GLY A 36 13.95 -7.80 19.83
N THR A 37 14.33 -7.52 21.08
CA THR A 37 13.66 -6.56 21.96
C THR A 37 14.68 -5.65 22.63
N PHE A 38 14.30 -4.40 22.84
CA PHE A 38 14.98 -3.46 23.71
C PHE A 38 13.96 -2.89 24.69
N ILE A 39 14.24 -2.91 26.00
CA ILE A 39 13.45 -2.21 27.01
C ILE A 39 14.41 -1.27 27.73
N ARG A 40 14.02 -0.01 27.93
CA ARG A 40 14.87 0.96 28.65
C ARG A 40 15.24 0.40 30.03
N GLY A 41 16.51 0.49 30.41
CA GLY A 41 17.01 -0.06 31.68
C GLY A 41 17.40 -1.55 31.63
N ASP A 42 17.05 -2.29 30.58
CA ASP A 42 17.68 -3.59 30.29
C ASP A 42 19.05 -3.32 29.62
N LEU A 43 20.09 -3.08 30.41
CA LEU A 43 21.46 -3.11 29.88
C LEU A 43 22.14 -4.41 30.31
N PRO A 44 22.56 -5.28 29.37
CA PRO A 44 23.61 -6.26 29.66
C PRO A 44 24.93 -5.51 29.92
N ALA A 45 25.78 -6.06 30.77
CA ALA A 45 27.08 -5.47 31.14
C ALA A 45 28.02 -5.19 29.94
N ASP A 46 27.75 -5.76 28.75
CA ASP A 46 28.61 -5.68 27.57
C ASP A 46 27.86 -5.31 26.27
N HIS A 47 26.84 -4.43 26.30
CA HIS A 47 26.23 -3.76 25.12
C HIS A 47 25.82 -4.62 23.91
N ALA A 48 25.80 -5.94 24.02
CA ALA A 48 25.45 -6.87 22.94
C ALA A 48 23.95 -7.19 23.01
N VAL A 49 23.26 -7.05 21.87
CA VAL A 49 21.90 -7.56 21.69
C VAL A 49 21.99 -9.09 21.76
N VAL A 50 21.46 -9.67 22.83
CA VAL A 50 21.48 -11.12 23.02
C VAL A 50 20.32 -11.73 22.22
N PRO A 51 20.56 -12.71 21.33
CA PRO A 51 19.48 -13.43 20.65
C PRO A 51 18.48 -13.97 21.67
N GLU A 52 17.18 -14.02 21.33
CA GLU A 52 16.13 -14.47 22.27
C GLU A 52 16.42 -15.87 22.84
N SER A 53 17.10 -16.73 22.08
CA SER A 53 17.55 -18.07 22.52
C SER A 53 18.69 -18.08 23.54
N GLN A 54 19.36 -16.94 23.75
CA GLN A 54 20.51 -16.77 24.63
C GLN A 54 20.30 -15.69 25.69
N ALA A 55 19.16 -14.98 25.66
CA ALA A 55 18.82 -13.97 26.65
C ALA A 55 18.84 -14.61 28.05
N PRO A 56 19.59 -14.04 29.03
CA PRO A 56 19.63 -14.59 30.37
C PRO A 56 18.21 -14.69 30.94
N ILE A 57 17.93 -15.77 31.66
CA ILE A 57 16.69 -15.93 32.46
C ILE A 57 16.78 -14.91 33.61
N HIS A 58 16.54 -13.64 33.31
CA HIS A 58 16.34 -12.62 34.33
C HIS A 58 14.91 -12.69 34.83
N ASN A 59 14.77 -12.45 36.15
CA ASN A 59 13.50 -12.40 36.85
C ASN A 59 12.49 -11.58 36.02
N PRO A 60 11.32 -12.15 35.64
CA PRO A 60 10.31 -11.47 34.81
C PRO A 60 9.81 -10.13 35.39
N GLN A 61 10.17 -9.80 36.63
CA GLN A 61 9.90 -8.51 37.29
C GLN A 61 10.93 -7.39 37.00
N SER A 62 11.97 -7.61 36.20
CA SER A 62 13.07 -6.63 36.04
C SER A 62 12.91 -5.63 34.89
N ALA A 63 11.74 -5.49 34.25
CA ALA A 63 11.54 -4.40 33.29
C ALA A 63 11.53 -3.07 34.05
N VAL A 64 12.57 -2.25 33.89
CA VAL A 64 12.75 -1.01 34.68
C VAL A 64 12.40 0.26 33.89
N GLY A 65 11.99 0.13 32.63
CA GLY A 65 11.83 1.26 31.72
C GLY A 65 10.44 1.43 31.12
N ASN A 66 10.08 2.69 30.92
CA ASN A 66 8.82 3.11 30.32
C ASN A 66 8.80 3.04 28.78
N LEU A 67 9.90 2.60 28.15
CA LEU A 67 9.98 2.37 26.71
C LEU A 67 10.35 0.92 26.41
N GLY A 68 9.66 0.34 25.42
CA GLY A 68 10.01 -0.92 24.80
C GLY A 68 9.94 -0.86 23.27
N LEU A 69 10.96 -1.39 22.60
CA LEU A 69 11.02 -1.63 21.16
C LEU A 69 11.11 -3.13 20.88
N GLY A 70 10.42 -3.59 19.85
CA GLY A 70 10.43 -4.98 19.40
C GLY A 70 10.51 -5.06 17.87
N MET A 71 11.15 -6.12 17.37
CA MET A 71 11.22 -6.35 15.93
C MET A 71 11.30 -7.83 15.56
N THR A 72 10.96 -8.12 14.31
CA THR A 72 11.15 -9.40 13.61
C THR A 72 11.90 -9.12 12.30
N ARG A 73 12.87 -9.95 11.93
CA ARG A 73 13.79 -9.67 10.82
C ARG A 73 13.67 -10.69 9.69
N LEU A 74 13.56 -10.20 8.46
CA LEU A 74 13.95 -10.91 7.23
C LEU A 74 15.31 -10.36 6.82
N SER A 75 16.32 -11.22 6.89
CA SER A 75 17.72 -10.87 6.70
C SER A 75 18.04 -10.75 5.22
N VAL A 76 18.22 -9.51 4.75
CA VAL A 76 18.50 -9.20 3.33
C VAL A 76 19.88 -8.60 3.13
N ILE A 77 20.30 -7.69 4.01
CA ILE A 77 21.65 -7.10 4.05
C ILE A 77 22.28 -7.41 5.41
N ASP A 78 23.57 -7.75 5.37
CA ASP A 78 24.38 -8.12 6.53
C ASP A 78 23.70 -9.20 7.37
N VAL A 79 23.46 -10.36 6.75
CA VAL A 79 22.67 -11.46 7.32
C VAL A 79 23.13 -11.82 8.74
N MET A 80 24.44 -11.79 9.00
CA MET A 80 25.02 -12.13 10.29
C MET A 80 25.09 -10.97 11.30
N GLY A 81 25.30 -9.72 10.87
CA GLY A 81 25.58 -8.60 11.78
C GLY A 81 24.40 -7.64 11.99
N GLY A 82 23.38 -7.67 11.14
CA GLY A 82 22.30 -6.67 11.13
C GLY A 82 21.16 -6.88 12.13
N HIS A 83 21.46 -7.42 13.32
CA HIS A 83 20.48 -7.63 14.39
C HIS A 83 19.87 -6.30 14.86
N GLN A 84 18.59 -6.32 15.28
CA GLN A 84 17.87 -5.14 15.75
C GLN A 84 16.98 -5.49 16.96
N PRO A 85 16.59 -4.52 17.82
CA PRO A 85 16.94 -3.10 17.78
C PRO A 85 18.43 -2.84 17.89
N MET A 86 18.92 -1.83 17.18
CA MET A 86 20.35 -1.52 17.04
C MET A 86 20.66 -0.21 17.75
N ALA A 87 21.77 -0.17 18.49
CA ALA A 87 22.21 1.01 19.22
C ALA A 87 23.36 1.75 18.52
N ASN A 88 23.53 3.04 18.84
CA ASN A 88 24.78 3.76 18.61
C ASN A 88 25.91 3.26 19.54
N GLU A 89 27.09 3.89 19.48
CA GLU A 89 28.30 3.43 20.15
C GLU A 89 28.19 3.40 21.66
N ASP A 90 27.48 4.35 22.25
CA ASP A 90 27.35 4.50 23.70
C ASP A 90 26.02 3.96 24.26
N GLY A 91 25.17 3.39 23.40
CA GLY A 91 23.90 2.79 23.81
C GLY A 91 22.82 3.80 24.20
N THR A 92 22.96 5.09 23.83
CA THR A 92 21.97 6.13 24.16
C THR A 92 20.95 6.38 23.06
N VAL A 93 21.19 5.93 21.84
CA VAL A 93 20.26 6.01 20.71
C VAL A 93 20.01 4.61 20.15
N TRP A 94 18.74 4.24 19.99
CA TRP A 94 18.32 2.92 19.52
C TRP A 94 17.38 3.01 18.33
N VAL A 95 17.51 2.12 17.34
CA VAL A 95 16.63 2.03 16.17
C VAL A 95 16.04 0.65 15.95
N ALA A 96 14.80 0.60 15.48
CA ALA A 96 14.22 -0.56 14.82
C ALA A 96 13.64 -0.14 13.46
N LEU A 97 14.01 -0.85 12.39
CA LEU A 97 13.67 -0.56 11.00
C LEU A 97 12.87 -1.70 10.37
N ASN A 98 11.71 -1.38 9.82
CA ASN A 98 11.02 -2.15 8.79
C ASN A 98 11.22 -1.46 7.44
N GLY A 99 12.18 -1.92 6.66
CA GLY A 99 12.50 -1.27 5.40
C GLY A 99 13.88 -1.61 4.85
N GLU A 100 14.32 -0.73 3.96
CA GLU A 100 15.61 -0.74 3.28
C GLU A 100 16.03 0.71 2.96
N ILE A 101 17.25 1.08 3.34
CA ILE A 101 17.86 2.39 3.05
C ILE A 101 18.87 2.24 1.89
N TYR A 102 18.43 2.47 0.66
CA TYR A 102 19.21 2.21 -0.55
C TYR A 102 20.50 3.05 -0.67
N ASN A 103 20.56 4.25 -0.06
CA ASN A 103 21.76 5.10 -0.07
C ASN A 103 22.68 4.90 1.15
N PHE A 104 22.50 3.83 1.94
CA PHE A 104 23.27 3.61 3.17
C PHE A 104 24.79 3.58 2.96
N ARG A 105 25.29 3.06 1.83
CA ARG A 105 26.75 3.02 1.54
C ARG A 105 27.36 4.42 1.40
N GLU A 106 26.58 5.37 0.86
CA GLU A 106 27.00 6.77 0.73
C GLU A 106 27.00 7.42 2.12
N LEU A 107 25.89 7.30 2.84
CA LEU A 107 25.73 7.84 4.19
C LEU A 107 26.78 7.29 5.16
N ARG A 108 27.07 5.99 5.10
CA ARG A 108 28.09 5.35 5.93
C ARG A 108 29.47 5.97 5.71
N ARG A 109 29.87 6.23 4.46
CA ARG A 109 31.17 6.88 4.17
C ARG A 109 31.22 8.28 4.79
N GLU A 110 30.18 9.09 4.58
CA GLU A 110 30.09 10.42 5.18
C GLU A 110 30.17 10.38 6.72
N LEU A 111 29.51 9.42 7.36
CA LEU A 111 29.48 9.29 8.82
C LEU A 111 30.82 8.78 9.37
N LEU A 112 31.49 7.85 8.69
CA LEU A 112 32.85 7.42 9.04
C LEU A 112 33.84 8.60 8.98
N GLU A 113 33.74 9.46 7.96
CA GLU A 113 34.57 10.67 7.82
C GLU A 113 34.32 11.68 8.96
N ARG A 114 33.13 11.65 9.57
CA ARG A 114 32.78 12.46 10.75
C ARG A 114 33.15 11.80 12.09
N GLY A 115 33.72 10.60 12.06
CA GLY A 115 34.23 9.91 13.25
C GLY A 115 33.29 8.89 13.89
N HIS A 116 32.12 8.65 13.30
CA HIS A 116 31.21 7.59 13.74
C HIS A 116 31.84 6.20 13.56
N ARG A 117 31.52 5.25 14.44
CA ARG A 117 32.06 3.88 14.45
C ARG A 117 30.93 2.87 14.30
N PHE A 118 30.88 2.26 13.12
CA PHE A 118 29.92 1.21 12.80
C PHE A 118 30.38 -0.17 13.32
N ARG A 119 29.42 -0.97 13.78
CA ARG A 119 29.55 -2.35 14.29
C ARG A 119 28.97 -3.38 13.35
N SER A 120 28.06 -2.99 12.47
CA SER A 120 27.44 -3.84 11.45
C SER A 120 27.75 -3.31 10.05
N HIS A 121 27.36 -4.04 9.01
CA HIS A 121 27.29 -3.58 7.63
C HIS A 121 25.84 -3.35 7.17
N ALA A 122 24.87 -3.48 8.07
CA ALA A 122 23.47 -3.28 7.78
C ALA A 122 23.17 -1.81 7.42
N ASP A 123 22.18 -1.65 6.56
CA ASP A 123 21.62 -0.35 6.20
C ASP A 123 21.00 0.37 7.40
N THR A 124 20.48 -0.38 8.38
CA THR A 124 19.82 0.12 9.58
C THR A 124 20.73 1.02 10.43
N GLU A 125 22.01 0.70 10.56
CA GLU A 125 22.94 1.41 11.45
C GLU A 125 23.17 2.86 11.05
N VAL A 126 23.05 3.18 9.75
CA VAL A 126 23.22 4.57 9.31
C VAL A 126 22.14 5.48 9.89
N ILE A 127 20.99 4.95 10.31
CA ILE A 127 19.89 5.74 10.88
C ILE A 127 20.27 6.27 12.26
N VAL A 128 20.90 5.46 13.14
CA VAL A 128 21.26 5.93 14.50
C VAL A 128 22.31 7.03 14.43
N HIS A 129 23.36 6.83 13.64
CA HIS A 129 24.44 7.81 13.51
C HIS A 129 23.98 9.09 12.78
N LEU A 130 23.15 8.96 11.75
CA LEU A 130 22.60 10.13 11.06
C LEU A 130 21.59 10.89 11.93
N TYR A 131 20.89 10.20 12.82
CA TYR A 131 20.04 10.83 13.83
C TYR A 131 20.87 11.62 14.85
N GLU A 132 22.05 11.15 15.27
CA GLU A 132 22.93 11.93 16.16
C GLU A 132 23.31 13.28 15.54
N GLU A 133 23.55 13.32 14.22
CA GLU A 133 23.92 14.52 13.47
C GLU A 133 22.74 15.48 13.21
N MET A 134 21.54 14.95 12.96
CA MET A 134 20.42 15.71 12.39
C MET A 134 19.12 15.66 13.19
N GLY A 135 19.07 14.85 14.24
CA GLY A 135 17.86 14.50 14.99
C GLY A 135 16.73 14.03 14.08
N ALA A 136 15.52 14.53 14.33
CA ALA A 136 14.31 14.19 13.58
C ALA A 136 14.35 14.50 12.08
N ARG A 137 15.33 15.29 11.62
CA ARG A 137 15.55 15.60 10.20
C ARG A 137 16.28 14.49 9.44
N VAL A 138 16.70 13.41 10.12
CA VAL A 138 17.29 12.21 9.50
C VAL A 138 16.50 11.73 8.28
N VAL A 139 15.17 11.77 8.34
CA VAL A 139 14.24 11.36 7.26
C VAL A 139 14.45 12.10 5.94
N GLU A 140 15.00 13.31 5.96
CA GLU A 140 15.23 14.13 4.75
C GLU A 140 16.33 13.51 3.87
N ARG A 141 17.29 12.81 4.46
CA ARG A 141 18.48 12.25 3.78
C ARG A 141 18.34 10.78 3.38
N LEU A 142 17.33 10.08 3.88
CA LEU A 142 17.15 8.65 3.62
C LEU A 142 16.49 8.42 2.25
N HIS A 143 17.13 7.64 1.38
CA HIS A 143 16.54 7.16 0.13
C HIS A 143 16.18 5.70 0.30
N GLY A 144 14.90 5.41 0.54
CA GLY A 144 14.49 4.08 0.96
C GLY A 144 13.00 3.83 0.90
N MET A 145 12.63 2.63 1.31
CA MET A 145 11.28 2.31 1.78
C MET A 145 11.41 1.95 3.26
N PHE A 146 10.68 2.61 4.14
CA PHE A 146 10.92 2.47 5.58
C PHE A 146 9.71 2.84 6.42
N ALA A 147 9.55 2.09 7.49
CA ALA A 147 8.94 2.53 8.73
C ALA A 147 9.96 2.24 9.84
N PHE A 148 10.34 3.24 10.62
CA PHE A 148 11.30 3.03 11.71
C PHE A 148 10.88 3.72 13.00
N ALA A 149 11.44 3.23 14.10
CA ALA A 149 11.37 3.82 15.43
C ALA A 149 12.80 4.12 15.91
N VAL A 150 13.07 5.36 16.33
CA VAL A 150 14.32 5.76 16.99
C VAL A 150 14.01 6.25 18.39
N TRP A 151 14.67 5.70 19.40
CA TRP A 151 14.66 6.22 20.76
C TRP A 151 15.95 6.98 21.03
N ASP A 152 15.83 8.20 21.54
CA ASP A 152 16.93 8.99 22.08
C ASP A 152 16.74 9.13 23.59
N GLU A 153 17.58 8.43 24.36
CA GLU A 153 17.56 8.42 25.83
C GLU A 153 17.89 9.80 26.40
N ARG A 154 18.84 10.52 25.79
CA ARG A 154 19.27 11.85 26.26
C ARG A 154 18.16 12.88 26.14
N ARG A 155 17.33 12.75 25.11
CA ARG A 155 16.17 13.63 24.87
C ARG A 155 14.89 13.10 25.51
N GLY A 156 14.84 11.84 25.92
CA GLY A 156 13.60 11.17 26.32
C GLY A 156 12.55 11.20 25.21
N GLN A 157 12.97 10.98 23.96
CA GLN A 157 12.15 11.18 22.77
C GLN A 157 12.14 9.95 21.87
N LEU A 158 10.93 9.54 21.49
CA LEU A 158 10.68 8.54 20.46
C LEU A 158 10.33 9.24 19.14
N LEU A 159 11.07 8.92 18.09
CA LEU A 159 10.78 9.29 16.71
C LEU A 159 10.24 8.06 15.97
N LEU A 160 9.03 8.15 15.44
CA LEU A 160 8.52 7.24 14.43
C LEU A 160 8.53 7.93 13.07
N ALA A 161 8.90 7.24 12.00
CA ALA A 161 8.86 7.80 10.67
C ALA A 161 8.40 6.79 9.63
N ARG A 162 7.67 7.27 8.62
CA ARG A 162 7.21 6.49 7.47
C ARG A 162 7.73 7.11 6.17
N ASP A 163 8.08 6.26 5.20
CA ASP A 163 8.65 6.70 3.93
C ASP A 163 7.71 7.58 3.10
N ARG A 164 8.30 8.28 2.12
CA ARG A 164 7.66 9.33 1.32
C ARG A 164 6.35 8.91 0.66
N LEU A 165 6.24 7.66 0.25
CA LEU A 165 5.04 7.13 -0.42
C LEU A 165 4.31 6.08 0.40
N GLY A 166 4.70 5.86 1.66
CA GLY A 166 4.02 4.92 2.55
C GLY A 166 4.13 3.46 2.13
N LYS A 167 5.23 3.06 1.49
CA LYS A 167 5.49 1.68 1.07
C LYS A 167 5.48 0.72 2.25
N LYS A 168 5.99 1.16 3.41
CA LYS A 168 5.98 0.35 4.64
C LYS A 168 4.86 0.80 5.57
N PRO A 169 4.09 -0.12 6.15
CA PRO A 169 2.98 0.21 7.02
C PRO A 169 3.46 0.60 8.43
N LEU A 170 2.74 1.51 9.07
CA LEU A 170 2.97 1.89 10.46
C LEU A 170 1.66 2.42 11.07
N VAL A 171 1.17 1.75 12.10
CA VAL A 171 -0.02 2.12 12.86
C VAL A 171 0.36 2.46 14.30
N TYR A 172 -0.41 3.33 14.92
CA TYR A 172 -0.21 3.72 16.32
C TYR A 172 -1.54 3.99 17.03
N CYS A 173 -1.52 3.82 18.35
CA CYS A 173 -2.58 4.20 19.28
C CYS A 173 -1.95 5.11 20.34
N ASP A 174 -2.51 6.30 20.53
CA ASP A 174 -2.05 7.27 21.53
C ASP A 174 -3.23 7.62 22.43
N ASP A 175 -3.21 7.14 23.68
CA ASP A 175 -4.28 7.35 24.65
C ASP A 175 -4.00 8.51 25.63
N GLY A 176 -2.87 9.21 25.45
CA GLY A 176 -2.42 10.30 26.31
C GLY A 176 -1.35 9.84 27.30
N PRO A 177 -1.62 8.90 28.23
CA PRO A 177 -0.57 8.30 29.07
C PRO A 177 0.41 7.41 28.32
N ARG A 178 0.00 6.83 27.19
CA ARG A 178 0.79 5.84 26.44
C ARG A 178 0.66 6.00 24.94
N LEU A 179 1.77 5.77 24.25
CA LEU A 179 1.83 5.57 22.80
C LEU A 179 2.25 4.13 22.52
N ALA A 180 1.44 3.38 21.78
CA ALA A 180 1.81 2.07 21.24
C ALA A 180 1.83 2.12 19.71
N PHE A 181 2.76 1.41 19.08
CA PHE A 181 2.88 1.37 17.61
C PHE A 181 3.25 -0.03 17.11
N ALA A 182 2.91 -0.31 15.86
CA ALA A 182 3.32 -1.53 15.17
C ALA A 182 3.29 -1.37 13.64
N SER A 183 3.98 -2.27 12.93
CA SER A 183 3.87 -2.35 11.47
C SER A 183 2.48 -2.79 11.00
N GLU A 184 1.78 -3.64 11.77
CA GLU A 184 0.47 -4.18 11.40
C GLU A 184 -0.52 -4.15 12.58
N LEU A 185 -1.82 -4.03 12.28
CA LEU A 185 -2.88 -3.84 13.28
C LEU A 185 -2.95 -4.97 14.31
N GLN A 186 -2.86 -6.22 13.89
CA GLN A 186 -2.97 -7.37 14.79
C GLN A 186 -1.82 -7.45 15.81
N ALA A 187 -0.65 -6.87 15.50
CA ALA A 187 0.43 -6.71 16.46
C ALA A 187 0.13 -5.60 17.47
N LEU A 188 -0.41 -4.47 17.02
CA LEU A 188 -0.84 -3.39 17.92
C LEU A 188 -1.98 -3.86 18.86
N LEU A 189 -2.95 -4.62 18.34
CA LEU A 189 -4.08 -5.17 19.08
C LEU A 189 -3.68 -6.24 20.13
N ALA A 190 -2.44 -6.71 20.10
CA ALA A 190 -1.88 -7.57 21.15
C ALA A 190 -1.46 -6.76 22.39
N ALA A 191 -1.29 -5.45 22.28
CA ALA A 191 -1.02 -4.59 23.43
C ALA A 191 -2.30 -4.39 24.28
N PRO A 192 -2.23 -4.57 25.62
CA PRO A 192 -3.38 -4.40 26.50
C PRO A 192 -4.01 -3.00 26.39
N GLY A 193 -5.33 -2.90 26.49
CA GLY A 193 -6.03 -1.61 26.50
C GLY A 193 -6.11 -0.88 25.16
N VAL A 194 -5.61 -1.46 24.06
CA VAL A 194 -5.88 -0.90 22.72
C VAL A 194 -7.36 -1.12 22.37
N PRO A 195 -8.10 -0.07 21.99
CA PRO A 195 -9.53 -0.15 21.74
C PRO A 195 -9.86 -1.01 20.51
N ARG A 196 -10.97 -1.75 20.60
CA ARG A 196 -11.52 -2.60 19.52
C ARG A 196 -12.91 -2.15 19.10
N VAL A 197 -13.09 -0.83 18.99
CA VAL A 197 -14.38 -0.22 18.60
C VAL A 197 -14.33 0.13 17.12
N VAL A 198 -15.32 -0.32 16.35
CA VAL A 198 -15.40 -0.07 14.90
C VAL A 198 -15.84 1.36 14.63
N SER A 199 -15.06 2.09 13.84
CA SER A 199 -15.41 3.45 13.41
C SER A 199 -16.49 3.43 12.32
N PRO A 200 -17.66 4.07 12.53
CA PRO A 200 -18.69 4.18 11.50
C PRO A 200 -18.20 4.92 10.25
N GLU A 201 -17.38 5.95 10.43
CA GLU A 201 -16.75 6.71 9.35
C GLU A 201 -15.80 5.82 8.53
N ALA A 202 -14.90 5.08 9.18
CA ALA A 202 -13.97 4.20 8.48
C ALA A 202 -14.68 3.08 7.71
N LEU A 203 -15.77 2.54 8.26
CA LEU A 203 -16.61 1.54 7.59
C LEU A 203 -17.29 2.13 6.34
N ASP A 204 -17.87 3.33 6.42
CA ASP A 204 -18.48 4.00 5.27
C ASP A 204 -17.44 4.31 4.16
N LEU A 205 -16.24 4.75 4.56
CA LEU A 205 -15.13 4.98 3.64
C LEU A 205 -14.66 3.67 2.98
N TYR A 206 -14.58 2.57 3.73
CA TYR A 206 -14.28 1.25 3.18
C TYR A 206 -15.32 0.80 2.14
N LEU A 207 -16.61 0.96 2.41
CA LEU A 207 -17.66 0.61 1.43
C LEU A 207 -17.64 1.53 0.20
N THR A 208 -17.10 2.73 0.34
CA THR A 208 -16.89 3.66 -0.77
C THR A 208 -15.66 3.25 -1.60
N TYR A 209 -14.51 3.01 -0.96
CA TYR A 209 -13.20 2.92 -1.61
C TYR A 209 -12.57 1.51 -1.69
N GLN A 210 -13.17 0.49 -1.05
CA GLN A 210 -12.62 -0.88 -0.82
C GLN A 210 -11.46 -1.01 0.15
N TYR A 211 -11.00 0.09 0.72
CA TYR A 211 -9.97 0.14 1.75
C TYR A 211 -10.29 1.27 2.73
N VAL A 212 -9.73 1.20 3.93
CA VAL A 212 -9.82 2.32 4.89
C VAL A 212 -8.69 3.32 4.59
N PRO A 213 -8.98 4.57 4.22
CA PRO A 213 -7.93 5.54 3.92
C PRO A 213 -7.19 6.04 5.17
N ALA A 214 -5.87 6.24 5.08
CA ALA A 214 -5.11 6.96 6.11
C ALA A 214 -5.64 8.40 6.29
N PRO A 215 -5.61 8.96 7.52
CA PRO A 215 -4.99 8.41 8.73
C PRO A 215 -5.88 7.44 9.52
N LEU A 216 -7.09 7.13 9.05
CA LEU A 216 -7.99 6.22 9.74
C LEU A 216 -7.50 4.77 9.67
N THR A 217 -7.95 3.99 10.65
CA THR A 217 -8.06 2.54 10.56
C THR A 217 -9.52 2.19 10.81
N ILE A 218 -9.90 0.93 10.59
CA ILE A 218 -11.26 0.48 10.94
C ILE A 218 -11.60 0.64 12.43
N PHE A 219 -10.59 0.73 13.30
CA PHE A 219 -10.76 0.90 14.74
C PHE A 219 -10.66 2.38 15.16
N GLU A 220 -11.58 2.80 16.03
CA GLU A 220 -11.48 4.09 16.72
C GLU A 220 -10.25 4.12 17.65
N GLY A 221 -9.58 5.26 17.74
CA GLY A 221 -8.37 5.43 18.56
C GLY A 221 -7.07 4.92 17.93
N ILE A 222 -7.14 4.12 16.85
CA ILE A 222 -5.96 3.66 16.11
C ILE A 222 -5.84 4.42 14.79
N ARG A 223 -4.63 4.92 14.50
CA ARG A 223 -4.33 5.71 13.31
C ARG A 223 -3.18 5.10 12.51
N LYS A 224 -3.22 5.26 11.19
CA LYS A 224 -2.07 5.04 10.31
C LYS A 224 -1.21 6.29 10.32
N LEU A 225 0.10 6.17 10.53
CA LEU A 225 1.01 7.30 10.27
C LEU A 225 0.97 7.59 8.75
N PRO A 226 0.59 8.79 8.30
CA PRO A 226 0.48 9.05 6.87
C PRO A 226 1.84 8.95 6.15
N PRO A 227 1.87 8.68 4.83
CA PRO A 227 3.09 8.76 4.03
C PRO A 227 3.83 10.07 4.24
N ALA A 228 5.16 10.06 4.19
CA ALA A 228 5.99 11.26 4.34
C ALA A 228 5.84 12.01 5.68
N HIS A 229 5.40 11.32 6.74
CA HIS A 229 5.30 11.92 8.07
C HIS A 229 6.27 11.29 9.07
N ARG A 230 6.65 12.11 10.06
CA ARG A 230 7.30 11.72 11.29
C ARG A 230 6.39 12.04 12.47
N LEU A 231 6.45 11.21 13.50
CA LEU A 231 5.77 11.37 14.78
C LEU A 231 6.85 11.46 15.86
N LEU A 232 6.84 12.56 16.62
CA LEU A 232 7.70 12.77 17.77
C LEU A 232 6.86 12.62 19.03
N ALA A 233 7.29 11.74 19.93
CA ALA A 233 6.64 11.52 21.21
C ALA A 233 7.62 11.69 22.37
N SER A 234 7.18 12.39 23.40
CA SER A 234 7.89 12.57 24.68
C SER A 234 6.87 12.56 25.82
N LYS A 235 7.34 12.84 27.05
CA LYS A 235 6.47 13.09 28.21
C LYS A 235 5.44 14.21 27.98
N ASP A 236 5.73 15.15 27.07
CA ASP A 236 4.90 16.33 26.82
C ASP A 236 3.78 16.08 25.79
N GLY A 237 3.77 14.89 25.16
CA GLY A 237 2.74 14.49 24.21
C GLY A 237 3.32 14.04 22.87
N THR A 238 2.50 14.13 21.82
CA THR A 238 2.83 13.69 20.46
C THR A 238 2.66 14.81 19.45
N ARG A 239 3.61 14.95 18.53
CA ARG A 239 3.55 15.86 17.39
C ARG A 239 3.79 15.09 16.09
N ILE A 240 2.94 15.33 15.10
CA ILE A 240 3.07 14.74 13.77
C ILE A 240 3.43 15.84 12.77
N GLU A 241 4.45 15.59 11.96
CA GLU A 241 4.94 16.54 10.97
C GLU A 241 5.18 15.84 9.64
N ARG A 242 4.72 16.47 8.56
CA ARG A 242 5.07 16.07 7.20
C ARG A 242 6.45 16.59 6.85
N TYR A 243 7.31 15.72 6.29
CA TYR A 243 8.67 16.09 5.87
C TYR A 243 8.86 16.10 4.34
N TRP A 244 7.89 15.60 3.57
CA TRP A 244 7.96 15.58 2.10
C TRP A 244 6.54 15.60 1.49
N ASP A 245 6.44 16.07 0.25
CA ASP A 245 5.17 16.07 -0.51
C ASP A 245 5.42 15.81 -2.00
N LEU A 246 4.36 15.39 -2.69
CA LEU A 246 4.34 15.23 -4.14
C LEU A 246 4.43 16.59 -4.85
N PRO A 247 4.93 16.66 -6.09
CA PRO A 247 5.02 17.91 -6.85
C PRO A 247 3.64 18.41 -7.28
N THR A 248 3.36 19.71 -7.03
CA THR A 248 2.09 20.37 -7.38
C THR A 248 2.11 21.01 -8.76
N ASP A 249 3.28 21.04 -9.38
CA ASP A 249 3.53 21.86 -10.55
C ASP A 249 3.83 20.99 -11.77
N THR A 250 3.49 21.53 -12.94
CA THR A 250 3.79 20.92 -14.24
C THR A 250 5.13 21.45 -14.74
N ARG A 251 5.99 20.55 -15.23
CA ARG A 251 7.27 20.87 -15.85
C ARG A 251 7.07 21.61 -17.16
N GLU A 252 7.97 22.54 -17.43
CA GLU A 252 8.05 23.23 -18.73
C GLU A 252 8.65 22.32 -19.81
N GLU A 253 8.24 22.54 -21.06
CA GLU A 253 8.81 21.85 -22.22
C GLU A 253 10.04 22.60 -22.75
N PRO A 254 11.04 21.89 -23.35
CA PRO A 254 11.04 20.46 -23.70
C PRO A 254 11.46 19.54 -22.55
N VAL A 255 10.77 18.41 -22.41
CA VAL A 255 11.11 17.38 -21.41
C VAL A 255 12.00 16.28 -22.01
N SER A 256 13.10 15.95 -21.32
CA SER A 256 14.11 14.98 -21.81
C SER A 256 13.72 13.53 -21.51
N ALA A 257 13.68 12.70 -22.56
CA ALA A 257 13.57 11.24 -22.40
C ALA A 257 14.83 10.63 -21.78
N ALA A 258 16.01 11.24 -22.00
CA ALA A 258 17.26 10.77 -21.41
C ALA A 258 17.27 10.94 -19.89
N GLU A 259 16.75 12.06 -19.38
CA GLU A 259 16.61 12.31 -17.94
C GLU A 259 15.76 11.22 -17.27
N LEU A 260 14.58 10.89 -17.84
CA LEU A 260 13.75 9.81 -17.30
C LEU A 260 14.47 8.46 -17.29
N ARG A 261 15.25 8.16 -18.34
CA ARG A 261 16.02 6.92 -18.43
C ARG A 261 17.09 6.86 -17.35
N GLU A 262 17.82 7.93 -17.13
CA GLU A 262 18.86 8.02 -16.10
C GLU A 262 18.25 7.89 -14.70
N LEU A 263 17.15 8.60 -14.41
CA LEU A 263 16.46 8.52 -13.13
C LEU A 263 15.95 7.11 -12.84
N LEU A 264 15.32 6.46 -13.81
CA LEU A 264 14.78 5.11 -13.61
C LEU A 264 15.88 4.05 -13.57
N ASP A 265 16.94 4.18 -14.36
CA ASP A 265 18.11 3.30 -14.31
C ASP A 265 18.81 3.39 -12.94
N ALA A 266 19.02 4.61 -12.43
CA ALA A 266 19.56 4.83 -11.09
C ALA A 266 18.63 4.26 -10.00
N ALA A 267 17.31 4.45 -10.13
CA ALA A 267 16.34 3.90 -9.20
C ALA A 267 16.35 2.36 -9.17
N VAL A 268 16.48 1.71 -10.33
CA VAL A 268 16.64 0.25 -10.44
C VAL A 268 17.95 -0.18 -9.80
N LYS A 269 19.08 0.43 -10.19
CA LYS A 269 20.42 0.12 -9.66
C LYS A 269 20.48 0.19 -8.13
N ARG A 270 19.92 1.26 -7.52
CA ARG A 270 19.83 1.43 -6.07
C ARG A 270 19.09 0.27 -5.36
N ARG A 271 18.13 -0.35 -6.03
CA ARG A 271 17.29 -1.43 -5.48
C ARG A 271 17.85 -2.84 -5.72
N LEU A 272 18.99 -2.95 -6.41
CA LEU A 272 19.69 -4.23 -6.62
C LEU A 272 20.63 -4.60 -5.46
N VAL A 273 20.82 -3.72 -4.47
CA VAL A 273 21.67 -4.00 -3.30
C VAL A 273 21.01 -5.09 -2.44
N SER A 274 21.60 -6.28 -2.40
CA SER A 274 21.12 -7.40 -1.59
C SER A 274 22.25 -8.43 -1.37
N ASP A 275 22.30 -9.04 -0.20
CA ASP A 275 23.20 -10.17 0.10
C ASP A 275 22.51 -11.54 -0.08
N VAL A 276 21.25 -11.53 -0.53
CA VAL A 276 20.42 -12.72 -0.77
C VAL A 276 19.90 -12.71 -2.22
N PRO A 277 19.46 -13.87 -2.76
CA PRO A 277 18.92 -13.93 -4.12
C PRO A 277 17.73 -12.99 -4.31
N LEU A 278 17.75 -12.27 -5.44
CA LEU A 278 16.68 -11.37 -5.86
C LEU A 278 16.16 -11.72 -7.25
N GLY A 279 14.93 -11.32 -7.55
CA GLY A 279 14.30 -11.46 -8.86
C GLY A 279 13.32 -10.33 -9.16
N ALA A 280 12.36 -10.57 -10.05
CA ALA A 280 11.34 -9.60 -10.40
C ALA A 280 10.00 -10.24 -10.77
N PHE A 281 8.91 -9.53 -10.47
CA PHE A 281 7.60 -9.85 -11.01
C PHE A 281 7.51 -9.36 -12.46
N LEU A 282 7.17 -10.27 -13.38
CA LEU A 282 7.04 -9.97 -14.80
C LEU A 282 5.61 -10.25 -15.26
N SER A 283 4.87 -9.21 -15.66
CA SER A 283 3.50 -9.34 -16.19
C SER A 283 3.44 -9.21 -17.72
N GLY A 284 4.56 -8.93 -18.37
CA GLY A 284 4.56 -8.51 -19.77
C GLY A 284 3.84 -7.18 -20.01
N GLY A 285 3.58 -6.41 -18.94
CA GLY A 285 3.18 -5.01 -19.00
C GLY A 285 4.38 -4.10 -19.26
N ILE A 286 4.11 -2.83 -19.57
CA ILE A 286 5.16 -1.85 -19.87
C ILE A 286 6.11 -1.66 -18.68
N ASP A 287 5.56 -1.47 -17.49
CA ASP A 287 6.35 -1.09 -16.32
C ASP A 287 7.28 -2.21 -15.87
N SER A 288 6.75 -3.43 -15.71
CA SER A 288 7.53 -4.61 -15.32
C SER A 288 8.59 -4.96 -16.37
N SER A 289 8.27 -4.82 -17.66
CA SER A 289 9.25 -5.05 -18.75
C SER A 289 10.38 -4.02 -18.74
N ILE A 290 10.09 -2.74 -18.44
CA ILE A 290 11.14 -1.71 -18.31
C ILE A 290 12.02 -2.02 -17.10
N VAL A 291 11.44 -2.37 -15.96
CA VAL A 291 12.22 -2.72 -14.75
C VAL A 291 13.14 -3.90 -15.03
N VAL A 292 12.63 -5.00 -15.59
CA VAL A 292 13.44 -6.18 -15.91
C VAL A 292 14.52 -5.86 -16.96
N GLY A 293 14.18 -5.10 -18.00
CA GLY A 293 15.16 -4.69 -19.01
C GLY A 293 16.29 -3.82 -18.45
N LEU A 294 16.01 -2.98 -17.46
CA LEU A 294 17.03 -2.21 -16.75
C LEU A 294 17.82 -3.09 -15.76
N MET A 295 17.18 -4.03 -15.05
CA MET A 295 17.89 -4.99 -14.19
C MET A 295 18.91 -5.81 -14.98
N ALA A 296 18.54 -6.29 -16.16
CA ALA A 296 19.40 -7.07 -17.04
C ALA A 296 20.67 -6.31 -17.50
N ARG A 297 20.69 -4.98 -17.42
CA ARG A 297 21.88 -4.15 -17.71
C ARG A 297 22.90 -4.11 -16.58
N HIS A 298 22.44 -4.30 -15.34
CA HIS A 298 23.27 -4.18 -14.14
C HIS A 298 23.69 -5.53 -13.56
N LEU A 299 22.99 -6.61 -13.92
CA LEU A 299 23.27 -7.96 -13.46
C LEU A 299 24.11 -8.73 -14.49
N ARG A 300 25.06 -9.53 -14.00
CA ARG A 300 25.88 -10.41 -14.83
C ARG A 300 25.20 -11.73 -15.14
N GLU A 301 24.35 -12.19 -14.23
CA GLU A 301 23.55 -13.40 -14.37
C GLU A 301 22.15 -13.05 -14.91
N PRO A 302 21.49 -13.98 -15.62
CA PRO A 302 20.11 -13.82 -16.03
C PRO A 302 19.20 -13.39 -14.88
N VAL A 303 18.39 -12.36 -15.10
CA VAL A 303 17.41 -11.90 -14.11
C VAL A 303 16.42 -13.04 -13.84
N LYS A 304 16.18 -13.39 -12.57
CA LYS A 304 15.11 -14.32 -12.20
C LYS A 304 13.77 -13.61 -12.33
N THR A 305 12.87 -14.11 -13.17
CA THR A 305 11.56 -13.47 -13.39
C THR A 305 10.41 -14.44 -13.14
N PHE A 306 9.35 -13.94 -12.52
CA PHE A 306 8.23 -14.74 -12.06
C PHE A 306 6.91 -14.18 -12.57
N SER A 307 6.07 -15.07 -13.10
CA SER A 307 4.73 -14.75 -13.60
C SER A 307 3.72 -15.77 -13.10
N ILE A 308 2.48 -15.32 -12.91
CA ILE A 308 1.38 -16.20 -12.52
C ILE A 308 0.22 -16.05 -13.50
N GLY A 309 -0.42 -17.17 -13.83
CA GLY A 309 -1.67 -17.25 -14.57
C GLY A 309 -2.71 -18.06 -13.78
N PHE A 310 -3.99 -17.80 -14.06
CA PHE A 310 -5.11 -18.41 -13.33
C PHE A 310 -6.01 -19.29 -14.20
N GLY A 311 -5.45 -19.89 -15.26
CA GLY A 311 -6.16 -20.82 -16.15
C GLY A 311 -7.32 -20.20 -16.96
N GLN A 312 -7.51 -18.88 -16.91
CA GLN A 312 -8.57 -18.18 -17.64
C GLN A 312 -7.98 -17.26 -18.71
N PRO A 313 -8.26 -17.49 -20.01
CA PRO A 313 -7.67 -16.71 -21.10
C PRO A 313 -7.88 -15.19 -21.01
N LYS A 314 -8.99 -14.76 -20.37
CA LYS A 314 -9.32 -13.33 -20.18
C LYS A 314 -8.39 -12.61 -19.20
N TYR A 315 -7.67 -13.35 -18.36
CA TYR A 315 -6.77 -12.85 -17.31
C TYR A 315 -5.33 -13.34 -17.49
N ASP A 316 -5.02 -13.95 -18.63
CA ASP A 316 -3.73 -14.56 -18.88
C ASP A 316 -2.74 -13.52 -19.46
N GLU A 317 -1.73 -13.18 -18.66
CA GLU A 317 -0.64 -12.29 -19.07
C GLU A 317 0.65 -13.04 -19.45
N LEU A 318 0.67 -14.38 -19.31
CA LEU A 318 1.87 -15.21 -19.42
C LEU A 318 2.51 -15.11 -20.80
N ALA A 319 1.69 -15.08 -21.87
CA ALA A 319 2.21 -14.95 -23.24
C ALA A 319 3.05 -13.67 -23.44
N TYR A 320 2.66 -12.56 -22.80
CA TYR A 320 3.43 -11.30 -22.90
C TYR A 320 4.63 -11.30 -21.95
N ALA A 321 4.49 -11.92 -20.78
CA ALA A 321 5.63 -12.10 -19.88
C ALA A 321 6.74 -12.90 -20.57
N ARG A 322 6.38 -13.98 -21.29
CA ARG A 322 7.32 -14.78 -22.09
C ARG A 322 8.04 -13.96 -23.16
N LEU A 323 7.33 -13.08 -23.86
CA LEU A 323 7.96 -12.18 -24.85
C LEU A 323 9.01 -11.24 -24.22
N ALA A 324 8.75 -10.73 -23.02
CA ALA A 324 9.71 -9.91 -22.30
C ALA A 324 10.89 -10.76 -21.77
N ALA A 325 10.60 -11.96 -21.25
CA ALA A 325 11.60 -12.89 -20.76
C ALA A 325 12.58 -13.31 -21.86
N GLU A 326 12.08 -13.66 -23.05
CA GLU A 326 12.88 -13.99 -24.23
C GLU A 326 13.72 -12.79 -24.68
N ARG A 327 13.14 -11.57 -24.67
CA ARG A 327 13.83 -10.35 -25.09
C ARG A 327 15.05 -10.02 -24.22
N PHE A 328 14.97 -10.32 -22.92
CA PHE A 328 16.01 -10.01 -21.94
C PHE A 328 16.77 -11.24 -21.43
N GLU A 329 16.56 -12.40 -22.05
CA GLU A 329 17.23 -13.67 -21.73
C GLU A 329 17.19 -14.02 -20.22
N THR A 330 16.00 -13.91 -19.62
CA THR A 330 15.81 -14.09 -18.16
C THR A 330 15.65 -15.56 -17.75
N ASP A 331 16.03 -15.91 -16.51
CA ASP A 331 15.63 -17.18 -15.84
C ASP A 331 14.14 -17.08 -15.47
N HIS A 332 13.27 -17.40 -16.43
CA HIS A 332 11.83 -17.17 -16.36
C HIS A 332 11.07 -18.37 -15.82
N ARG A 333 10.16 -18.12 -14.87
CA ARG A 333 9.25 -19.13 -14.33
C ARG A 333 7.81 -18.65 -14.38
N GLU A 334 6.97 -19.48 -14.97
CA GLU A 334 5.53 -19.28 -15.04
C GLU A 334 4.83 -20.28 -14.13
N PHE A 335 3.89 -19.78 -13.33
CA PHE A 335 3.06 -20.59 -12.46
C PHE A 335 1.61 -20.50 -12.92
N VAL A 336 0.94 -21.65 -13.07
CA VAL A 336 -0.51 -21.68 -13.25
C VAL A 336 -1.13 -22.15 -11.94
N VAL A 337 -1.92 -21.28 -11.32
CA VAL A 337 -2.57 -21.55 -10.02
C VAL A 337 -4.07 -21.47 -10.21
N GLU A 338 -4.81 -22.44 -9.67
CA GLU A 338 -6.25 -22.30 -9.51
C GLU A 338 -6.52 -21.59 -8.18
N PRO A 339 -6.93 -20.30 -8.19
CA PRO A 339 -7.10 -19.56 -6.96
C PRO A 339 -8.39 -20.01 -6.28
N LYS A 340 -8.27 -20.51 -5.04
CA LYS A 340 -9.42 -20.86 -4.22
C LYS A 340 -9.66 -19.77 -3.19
N ALA A 341 -10.58 -18.86 -3.52
CA ALA A 341 -10.88 -17.70 -2.69
C ALA A 341 -11.21 -18.07 -1.24
N ILE A 342 -12.01 -19.13 -1.03
CA ILE A 342 -12.45 -19.55 0.30
C ILE A 342 -11.28 -19.98 1.21
N GLU A 343 -10.19 -20.50 0.63
CA GLU A 343 -9.03 -20.98 1.38
C GLU A 343 -8.09 -19.82 1.76
N VAL A 344 -7.90 -18.86 0.85
CA VAL A 344 -6.92 -17.77 1.02
C VAL A 344 -7.49 -16.54 1.73
N LEU A 345 -8.79 -16.28 1.62
CA LEU A 345 -9.42 -15.09 2.19
C LEU A 345 -9.24 -14.97 3.71
N PRO A 346 -9.46 -16.01 4.54
CA PRO A 346 -9.27 -15.88 5.99
C PRO A 346 -7.83 -15.51 6.37
N LEU A 347 -6.85 -16.06 5.65
CA LEU A 347 -5.43 -15.72 5.84
C LEU A 347 -5.17 -14.25 5.50
N LEU A 348 -5.66 -13.78 4.36
CA LEU A 348 -5.49 -12.37 3.95
C LEU A 348 -6.18 -11.42 4.93
N VAL A 349 -7.41 -11.71 5.33
CA VAL A 349 -8.17 -10.93 6.33
C VAL A 349 -7.37 -10.74 7.61
N ARG A 350 -6.73 -11.81 8.11
CA ARG A 350 -5.86 -11.74 9.28
C ARG A 350 -4.67 -10.80 9.08
N HIS A 351 -4.00 -10.89 7.93
CA HIS A 351 -2.80 -10.09 7.66
C HIS A 351 -3.08 -8.63 7.30
N TYR A 352 -4.20 -8.34 6.62
CA TYR A 352 -4.63 -6.96 6.39
C TYR A 352 -5.03 -6.26 7.69
N GLY A 353 -5.57 -7.01 8.66
CA GLY A 353 -5.91 -6.50 10.00
C GLY A 353 -7.14 -5.61 10.05
N GLU A 354 -7.66 -5.22 8.90
CA GLU A 354 -8.87 -4.42 8.66
C GLU A 354 -9.52 -4.85 7.33
N PRO A 355 -10.80 -4.53 7.07
CA PRO A 355 -11.44 -4.95 5.84
C PRO A 355 -10.76 -4.32 4.61
N PHE A 356 -10.42 -5.18 3.65
CA PHE A 356 -9.70 -4.82 2.43
C PHE A 356 -10.24 -5.63 1.25
N ALA A 357 -10.81 -4.95 0.25
CA ALA A 357 -11.61 -5.59 -0.81
C ALA A 357 -11.02 -5.49 -2.22
N ASP A 358 -9.76 -5.08 -2.37
CA ASP A 358 -9.06 -5.24 -3.66
C ASP A 358 -8.78 -6.73 -3.92
N SER A 359 -9.58 -7.29 -4.82
CA SER A 359 -9.50 -8.69 -5.24
C SER A 359 -8.14 -9.11 -5.83
N SER A 360 -7.33 -8.15 -6.28
CA SER A 360 -5.98 -8.44 -6.77
C SER A 360 -5.00 -8.79 -5.64
N ALA A 361 -5.40 -8.69 -4.37
CA ALA A 361 -4.67 -9.25 -3.23
C ALA A 361 -4.47 -10.77 -3.35
N ILE A 362 -5.48 -11.51 -3.83
CA ILE A 362 -5.41 -12.97 -4.02
C ILE A 362 -4.31 -13.37 -5.01
N PRO A 363 -4.30 -12.87 -6.26
CA PRO A 363 -3.26 -13.23 -7.21
C PRO A 363 -1.88 -12.70 -6.80
N THR A 364 -1.82 -11.57 -6.09
CA THR A 364 -0.55 -11.04 -5.53
C THR A 364 0.01 -11.97 -4.47
N TYR A 365 -0.83 -12.51 -3.58
CA TYR A 365 -0.43 -13.49 -2.57
C TYR A 365 0.15 -14.76 -3.20
N TYR A 366 -0.54 -15.36 -4.18
CA TYR A 366 -0.03 -16.56 -4.85
C TYR A 366 1.26 -16.31 -5.63
N LEU A 367 1.38 -15.16 -6.30
CA LEU A 367 2.62 -14.77 -6.97
C LEU A 367 3.78 -14.65 -5.97
N ALA A 368 3.54 -13.99 -4.83
CA ALA A 368 4.54 -13.84 -3.79
C ALA A 368 4.92 -15.18 -3.14
N GLN A 369 3.94 -16.04 -2.85
CA GLN A 369 4.15 -17.38 -2.32
C GLN A 369 5.08 -18.19 -3.23
N LYS A 370 4.78 -18.24 -4.53
CA LYS A 370 5.61 -18.96 -5.51
C LYS A 370 6.97 -18.34 -5.74
N THR A 371 7.05 -17.01 -5.71
CA THR A 371 8.33 -16.31 -5.83
C THR A 371 9.24 -16.55 -4.64
N ARG A 372 8.69 -16.63 -3.42
CA ARG A 372 9.45 -16.85 -2.19
C ARG A 372 10.19 -18.19 -2.18
N GLU A 373 9.69 -19.20 -2.89
CA GLU A 373 10.35 -20.50 -3.07
C GLU A 373 11.72 -20.37 -3.79
N HIS A 374 12.02 -19.21 -4.37
CA HIS A 374 13.20 -19.00 -5.23
C HIS A 374 14.07 -17.80 -4.84
N VAL A 375 13.48 -16.74 -4.31
CA VAL A 375 14.19 -15.49 -3.95
C VAL A 375 13.61 -14.89 -2.67
N THR A 376 14.40 -14.06 -1.99
CA THR A 376 13.97 -13.32 -0.79
C THR A 376 13.52 -11.91 -1.13
N VAL A 377 13.98 -11.38 -2.26
CA VAL A 377 13.67 -10.03 -2.75
C VAL A 377 13.14 -10.08 -4.18
N ALA A 378 12.11 -9.29 -4.49
CA ALA A 378 11.61 -9.11 -5.85
C ALA A 378 11.45 -7.64 -6.21
N LEU A 379 11.77 -7.25 -7.44
CA LEU A 379 11.43 -5.95 -7.98
C LEU A 379 10.08 -5.99 -8.71
N SER A 380 9.31 -4.91 -8.62
CA SER A 380 8.01 -4.77 -9.29
C SER A 380 7.88 -3.45 -10.07
N GLY A 381 6.87 -3.38 -10.94
CA GLY A 381 6.56 -2.20 -11.76
C GLY A 381 5.57 -1.20 -11.12
N ASP A 382 5.19 -1.39 -9.84
CA ASP A 382 4.16 -0.56 -9.19
C ASP A 382 4.56 0.93 -9.14
N GLY A 383 3.59 1.82 -9.32
CA GLY A 383 3.77 3.28 -9.41
C GLY A 383 3.89 3.82 -10.83
N GLY A 384 4.09 2.95 -11.84
CA GLY A 384 4.18 3.36 -13.24
C GLY A 384 2.87 3.93 -13.79
N ASP A 385 1.72 3.44 -13.34
CA ASP A 385 0.41 3.96 -13.77
C ASP A 385 0.06 5.32 -13.17
N GLU A 386 0.31 5.51 -11.88
CA GLU A 386 0.05 6.76 -11.17
C GLU A 386 0.97 7.87 -11.67
N GLY A 387 2.27 7.58 -11.80
CA GLY A 387 3.25 8.54 -12.27
C GLY A 387 3.08 8.93 -13.74
N PHE A 388 2.78 7.98 -14.63
CA PHE A 388 2.87 8.22 -16.09
C PHE A 388 1.52 8.20 -16.82
N GLY A 389 0.39 8.31 -16.12
CA GLY A 389 -0.93 8.40 -16.74
C GLY A 389 -1.41 7.07 -17.33
N GLY A 390 -1.43 6.03 -16.51
CA GLY A 390 -1.74 4.66 -16.89
C GLY A 390 -3.22 4.27 -16.84
N TYR A 391 -4.03 5.00 -16.07
CA TYR A 391 -5.44 4.66 -15.86
C TYR A 391 -6.38 5.40 -16.81
N GLU A 392 -7.39 4.68 -17.32
CA GLU A 392 -8.46 5.26 -18.15
C GLU A 392 -9.28 6.32 -17.40
N ARG A 393 -9.35 6.25 -16.06
CA ARG A 393 -10.06 7.25 -15.25
C ARG A 393 -9.46 8.65 -15.36
N TYR A 394 -8.18 8.79 -15.63
CA TYR A 394 -7.55 10.09 -15.89
C TYR A 394 -8.04 10.70 -17.20
N ALA A 395 -8.19 9.88 -18.24
CA ALA A 395 -8.75 10.30 -19.52
C ALA A 395 -10.20 10.75 -19.35
N ALA A 396 -10.97 9.98 -18.58
CA ALA A 396 -12.35 10.34 -18.24
C ALA A 396 -12.43 11.68 -17.50
N MET A 397 -11.52 11.97 -16.56
CA MET A 397 -11.50 13.24 -15.84
C MET A 397 -11.14 14.42 -16.75
N ALA A 398 -10.17 14.27 -17.65
CA ALA A 398 -9.87 15.28 -18.68
C ALA A 398 -11.07 15.55 -19.60
N LEU A 399 -11.77 14.50 -20.04
CA LEU A 399 -12.99 14.64 -20.86
C LEU A 399 -14.12 15.32 -20.08
N GLY A 400 -14.28 15.00 -18.80
CA GLY A 400 -15.24 15.67 -17.91
C GLY A 400 -14.95 17.16 -17.79
N ALA A 401 -13.68 17.55 -17.61
CA ALA A 401 -13.30 18.96 -17.54
C ALA A 401 -13.57 19.72 -18.86
N ARG A 402 -13.33 19.07 -20.02
CA ARG A 402 -13.69 19.63 -21.33
C ARG A 402 -15.20 19.81 -21.47
N TYR A 403 -16.00 18.87 -20.96
CA TYR A 403 -17.45 19.00 -20.89
C TYR A 403 -17.88 20.17 -19.98
N ASP A 404 -17.20 20.38 -18.86
CA ASP A 404 -17.44 21.53 -17.97
C ASP A 404 -17.04 22.88 -18.56
N ALA A 405 -16.17 22.89 -19.56
CA ALA A 405 -15.82 24.11 -20.29
C ALA A 405 -16.88 24.52 -21.34
N LEU A 406 -17.80 23.61 -21.72
CA LEU A 406 -18.85 23.92 -22.70
C LEU A 406 -19.85 24.95 -22.14
N PRO A 407 -20.33 25.91 -22.95
CA PRO A 407 -21.44 26.79 -22.57
C PRO A 407 -22.66 25.99 -22.11
N ARG A 408 -23.37 26.50 -21.09
CA ARG A 408 -24.54 25.83 -20.48
C ARG A 408 -25.54 25.21 -21.48
N PRO A 409 -25.99 25.88 -22.57
CA PRO A 409 -26.95 25.27 -23.49
C PRO A 409 -26.39 24.04 -24.22
N LEU A 410 -25.13 24.11 -24.67
CA LEU A 410 -24.45 22.98 -25.31
C LEU A 410 -24.20 21.84 -24.33
N ARG A 411 -23.78 22.17 -23.11
CA ARG A 411 -23.58 21.21 -22.02
C ARG A 411 -24.87 20.43 -21.73
N SER A 412 -25.99 21.13 -21.58
CA SER A 412 -27.30 20.52 -21.34
C SER A 412 -27.75 19.63 -22.50
N ALA A 413 -27.53 20.07 -23.76
CA ALA A 413 -27.87 19.28 -24.95
C ALA A 413 -27.04 17.99 -25.05
N VAL A 414 -25.71 18.10 -24.90
CA VAL A 414 -24.78 16.95 -24.93
C VAL A 414 -25.09 15.99 -23.78
N GLY A 415 -25.29 16.50 -22.56
CA GLY A 415 -25.63 15.67 -21.40
C GLY A 415 -27.02 15.02 -21.51
N GLY A 416 -27.99 15.69 -22.13
CA GLY A 416 -29.31 15.11 -22.45
C GLY A 416 -29.21 13.98 -23.47
N LEU A 417 -28.50 14.22 -24.58
CA LEU A 417 -28.28 13.21 -25.63
C LEU A 417 -27.51 11.99 -25.09
N ALA A 418 -26.44 12.22 -24.32
CA ALA A 418 -25.66 11.15 -23.73
C ALA A 418 -26.50 10.27 -22.78
N ARG A 419 -27.38 10.87 -21.98
CA ARG A 419 -28.33 10.13 -21.12
C ARG A 419 -29.38 9.39 -21.93
N ALA A 420 -29.90 9.97 -23.01
CA ALA A 420 -30.88 9.32 -23.88
C ALA A 420 -30.30 8.11 -24.62
N LEU A 421 -29.09 8.26 -25.18
CA LEU A 421 -28.41 7.21 -25.96
C LEU A 421 -27.80 6.11 -25.08
N PHE A 422 -27.21 6.49 -23.94
CA PHE A 422 -26.37 5.59 -23.15
C PHE A 422 -26.89 5.33 -21.73
N GLY A 423 -27.90 6.05 -21.25
CA GLY A 423 -28.49 5.83 -19.93
C GLY A 423 -29.21 4.48 -19.80
N ARG A 424 -29.57 3.86 -20.93
CA ARG A 424 -30.20 2.52 -21.00
C ARG A 424 -29.24 1.40 -21.44
N ALA A 425 -27.93 1.66 -21.56
CA ALA A 425 -26.98 0.65 -22.01
C ALA A 425 -27.05 -0.62 -21.13
N ALA A 426 -27.40 -1.74 -21.75
CA ALA A 426 -27.75 -3.00 -21.09
C ALA A 426 -26.58 -3.61 -20.29
N THR A 427 -26.83 -3.93 -19.02
CA THR A 427 -25.90 -4.53 -18.08
C THR A 427 -26.08 -6.04 -18.02
N ALA A 428 -25.49 -6.77 -18.97
CA ALA A 428 -25.46 -8.24 -18.91
C ALA A 428 -24.04 -8.82 -18.71
N GLN A 429 -22.97 -8.05 -18.96
CA GLN A 429 -21.59 -8.58 -18.88
C GLN A 429 -20.69 -7.81 -17.89
N PRO A 430 -19.88 -8.52 -17.08
CA PRO A 430 -18.79 -7.94 -16.31
C PRO A 430 -17.74 -7.29 -17.23
N LYS A 431 -17.45 -6.01 -17.00
CA LYS A 431 -16.45 -5.19 -17.75
C LYS A 431 -16.82 -4.85 -19.21
N SER A 432 -18.10 -4.60 -19.52
CA SER A 432 -18.49 -4.11 -20.86
C SER A 432 -18.23 -2.59 -21.01
N ARG A 433 -17.89 -2.15 -22.23
CA ARG A 433 -17.78 -0.72 -22.60
C ARG A 433 -19.06 0.06 -22.26
N GLY A 434 -20.23 -0.58 -22.28
CA GLY A 434 -21.51 0.01 -21.91
C GLY A 434 -21.62 0.39 -20.43
N ARG A 435 -21.05 -0.41 -19.52
CA ARG A 435 -21.01 -0.07 -18.07
C ARG A 435 -20.13 1.15 -17.83
N SER A 436 -18.93 1.19 -18.41
CA SER A 436 -18.01 2.32 -18.29
C SER A 436 -18.63 3.61 -18.84
N LEU A 437 -19.34 3.51 -19.98
CA LEU A 437 -20.03 4.66 -20.58
C LEU A 437 -21.20 5.15 -19.74
N ARG A 438 -22.02 4.24 -19.18
CA ARG A 438 -23.10 4.62 -18.26
C ARG A 438 -22.54 5.31 -17.01
N ARG A 439 -21.50 4.75 -16.37
CA ARG A 439 -20.83 5.37 -15.21
C ARG A 439 -20.30 6.76 -15.54
N PHE A 440 -19.66 6.89 -16.71
CA PHE A 440 -19.18 8.17 -17.20
C PHE A 440 -20.32 9.19 -17.28
N VAL A 441 -21.42 8.85 -17.98
CA VAL A 441 -22.58 9.74 -18.15
C VAL A 441 -23.25 10.11 -16.82
N GLU A 442 -23.38 9.16 -15.89
CA GLU A 442 -23.98 9.40 -14.56
C GLU A 442 -23.17 10.41 -13.72
N GLY A 443 -21.84 10.46 -13.90
CA GLY A 443 -20.97 11.39 -13.18
C GLY A 443 -20.73 12.74 -13.90
N LEU A 444 -21.03 12.85 -15.19
CA LEU A 444 -20.71 14.05 -16.00
C LEU A 444 -21.30 15.35 -15.45
N SER A 445 -22.50 15.31 -14.87
CA SER A 445 -23.15 16.52 -14.34
C SER A 445 -22.65 16.95 -12.96
N ARG A 446 -21.76 16.18 -12.32
CA ARG A 446 -21.25 16.46 -10.97
C ARG A 446 -19.97 17.31 -10.99
N PRO A 447 -19.70 18.09 -9.93
CA PRO A 447 -18.39 18.73 -9.71
C PRO A 447 -17.24 17.74 -9.75
N GLN A 448 -16.01 18.22 -10.00
CA GLN A 448 -14.82 17.38 -10.22
C GLN A 448 -14.62 16.30 -9.15
N VAL A 449 -14.68 16.66 -7.88
CA VAL A 449 -14.44 15.73 -6.76
C VAL A 449 -15.54 14.68 -6.68
N GLU A 450 -16.81 15.11 -6.65
CA GLU A 450 -17.97 14.21 -6.60
C GLU A 450 -18.06 13.28 -7.81
N ARG A 451 -17.71 13.79 -9.00
CA ARG A 451 -17.60 13.00 -10.22
C ARG A 451 -16.54 11.91 -10.07
N TYR A 452 -15.37 12.27 -9.54
CA TYR A 452 -14.29 11.32 -9.33
C TYR A 452 -14.70 10.21 -8.35
N VAL A 453 -15.25 10.60 -7.20
CA VAL A 453 -15.77 9.67 -6.18
C VAL A 453 -16.82 8.75 -6.78
N GLU A 454 -17.79 9.27 -7.53
CA GLU A 454 -18.83 8.46 -8.18
C GLU A 454 -18.25 7.44 -9.19
N TRP A 455 -17.14 7.75 -9.83
CA TRP A 455 -16.48 6.86 -10.80
C TRP A 455 -15.58 5.81 -10.18
N ILE A 456 -15.15 5.97 -8.93
CA ILE A 456 -14.35 4.96 -8.23
C ILE A 456 -15.17 4.21 -7.18
N ALA A 457 -16.28 4.78 -6.71
CA ALA A 457 -17.11 4.20 -5.66
C ALA A 457 -17.79 2.91 -6.10
N TYR A 458 -17.88 1.97 -5.16
CA TYR A 458 -18.55 0.69 -5.32
C TYR A 458 -19.99 0.72 -4.82
N PHE A 459 -20.18 1.21 -3.60
CA PHE A 459 -21.47 1.70 -3.12
C PHE A 459 -21.56 3.20 -3.37
N LYS A 460 -22.39 3.60 -4.33
CA LYS A 460 -22.55 5.00 -4.70
C LYS A 460 -23.25 5.76 -3.58
N GLN A 461 -22.97 7.05 -3.46
CA GLN A 461 -23.54 7.89 -2.41
C GLN A 461 -25.07 7.78 -2.30
N ALA A 462 -25.77 7.70 -3.44
CA ALA A 462 -27.22 7.57 -3.51
C ALA A 462 -27.77 6.21 -3.05
N GLU A 463 -26.95 5.16 -3.03
CA GLU A 463 -27.36 3.80 -2.68
C GLU A 463 -27.18 3.50 -1.18
N ARG A 464 -26.25 4.20 -0.52
CA ARG A 464 -25.89 3.99 0.89
C ARG A 464 -27.07 4.16 1.87
N PRO A 465 -27.98 5.17 1.72
CA PRO A 465 -29.13 5.29 2.62
C PRO A 465 -30.09 4.09 2.58
N GLY A 466 -30.16 3.38 1.45
CA GLY A 466 -30.95 2.15 1.31
C GLY A 466 -30.24 0.89 1.83
N LEU A 467 -28.91 0.95 1.98
CA LEU A 467 -28.09 -0.13 2.53
C LEU A 467 -28.09 -0.12 4.06
N TYR A 468 -27.96 1.06 4.67
CA TYR A 468 -27.75 1.20 6.11
C TYR A 468 -29.02 1.10 6.93
N THR A 469 -28.93 0.47 8.11
CA THR A 469 -29.97 0.57 9.13
C THR A 469 -30.09 2.02 9.63
N ALA A 470 -31.24 2.37 10.23
CA ALA A 470 -31.42 3.71 10.81
C ALA A 470 -30.43 3.99 11.95
N SER A 471 -30.11 2.98 12.76
CA SER A 471 -29.15 3.10 13.87
C SER A 471 -27.72 3.34 13.39
N PHE A 472 -27.28 2.64 12.33
CA PHE A 472 -25.96 2.89 11.75
C PHE A 472 -25.88 4.26 11.07
N ALA A 473 -26.91 4.64 10.30
CA ALA A 473 -26.97 5.95 9.66
C ALA A 473 -26.94 7.11 10.67
N ALA A 474 -27.59 6.95 11.83
CA ALA A 474 -27.53 7.93 12.92
C ALA A 474 -26.11 8.06 13.51
N ARG A 475 -25.39 6.95 13.71
CA ARG A 475 -23.99 6.96 14.15
C ARG A 475 -23.04 7.60 13.15
N LEU A 476 -23.31 7.46 11.85
CA LEU A 476 -22.50 8.07 10.79
C LEU A 476 -22.61 9.60 10.76
N GLY A 477 -23.69 10.18 11.31
CA GLY A 477 -23.80 11.63 11.50
C GLY A 477 -23.77 12.46 10.22
N GLY A 478 -24.13 11.89 9.07
CA GLY A 478 -24.10 12.59 7.77
C GLY A 478 -22.70 12.76 7.16
N HIS A 479 -21.73 11.94 7.56
CA HIS A 479 -20.40 11.91 6.95
C HIS A 479 -20.44 11.82 5.42
N ASP A 480 -19.61 12.62 4.77
CA ASP A 480 -19.42 12.62 3.32
C ASP A 480 -18.05 12.05 2.95
N ALA A 481 -18.05 10.84 2.38
CA ALA A 481 -16.85 10.15 1.94
C ALA A 481 -16.05 10.98 0.92
N ALA A 482 -16.68 11.87 0.15
CA ALA A 482 -15.99 12.72 -0.82
C ALA A 482 -15.04 13.73 -0.16
N ARG A 483 -15.27 14.09 1.11
CA ARG A 483 -14.43 15.05 1.86
C ARG A 483 -12.98 14.59 1.97
N TYR A 484 -12.76 13.27 2.05
CA TYR A 484 -11.41 12.70 2.08
C TYR A 484 -10.60 13.09 0.83
N LEU A 485 -11.17 12.89 -0.36
CA LEU A 485 -10.48 13.24 -1.61
C LEU A 485 -10.51 14.74 -1.90
N ALA A 486 -11.55 15.46 -1.46
CA ALA A 486 -11.66 16.91 -1.61
C ALA A 486 -10.43 17.63 -1.05
N ALA A 487 -9.97 17.24 0.15
CA ALA A 487 -8.80 17.82 0.80
C ALA A 487 -7.50 17.65 -0.01
N GLU A 488 -7.37 16.59 -0.83
CA GLU A 488 -6.21 16.42 -1.71
C GLU A 488 -6.35 17.21 -3.02
N PHE A 489 -7.57 17.33 -3.57
CA PHE A 489 -7.83 18.17 -4.74
C PHE A 489 -7.59 19.66 -4.44
N GLU A 490 -7.91 20.13 -3.22
CA GLU A 490 -7.67 21.51 -2.78
C GLU A 490 -6.19 21.91 -2.80
N LYS A 491 -5.26 20.94 -2.72
CA LYS A 491 -3.81 21.17 -2.78
C LYS A 491 -3.27 21.40 -4.20
N VAL A 492 -4.08 21.19 -5.23
CA VAL A 492 -3.66 21.28 -6.64
C VAL A 492 -4.59 22.11 -7.53
N PRO A 493 -4.88 23.36 -7.15
CA PRO A 493 -5.81 24.21 -7.91
C PRO A 493 -5.29 24.58 -9.31
N LEU A 494 -3.97 24.48 -9.54
CA LEU A 494 -3.32 24.88 -10.78
C LEU A 494 -3.14 23.72 -11.78
N LEU A 495 -3.36 22.47 -11.36
CA LEU A 495 -3.22 21.33 -12.25
C LEU A 495 -4.47 21.14 -13.09
N ASP A 496 -4.30 20.68 -14.33
CA ASP A 496 -5.43 20.19 -15.12
C ASP A 496 -6.09 18.97 -14.45
N ALA A 497 -7.32 18.67 -14.85
CA ALA A 497 -8.11 17.64 -14.18
C ALA A 497 -7.47 16.24 -14.17
N ALA A 498 -6.72 15.86 -15.21
CA ALA A 498 -6.06 14.55 -15.24
C ALA A 498 -4.80 14.53 -14.37
N ALA A 499 -3.98 15.59 -14.42
CA ALA A 499 -2.81 15.74 -13.57
C ALA A 499 -3.20 15.80 -12.08
N ALA A 500 -4.24 16.57 -11.74
CA ALA A 500 -4.79 16.65 -10.40
C ALA A 500 -5.24 15.26 -9.90
N THR A 501 -6.04 14.52 -10.70
CA THR A 501 -6.48 13.18 -10.32
C THR A 501 -5.31 12.19 -10.18
N ALA A 502 -4.30 12.24 -11.06
CA ALA A 502 -3.13 11.37 -10.95
C ALA A 502 -2.31 11.63 -9.68
N ARG A 503 -2.15 12.89 -9.28
CA ARG A 503 -1.51 13.23 -8.01
C ARG A 503 -2.37 12.80 -6.81
N VAL A 504 -3.68 13.03 -6.85
CA VAL A 504 -4.60 12.59 -5.79
C VAL A 504 -4.52 11.07 -5.61
N ASP A 505 -4.48 10.31 -6.70
CA ASP A 505 -4.28 8.86 -6.64
C ASP A 505 -2.90 8.49 -6.07
N ALA A 506 -1.84 9.18 -6.48
CA ALA A 506 -0.50 8.96 -5.91
C ALA A 506 -0.43 9.26 -4.40
N ALA A 507 -1.27 10.19 -3.90
CA ALA A 507 -1.36 10.56 -2.49
C ALA A 507 -2.30 9.66 -1.67
N THR A 508 -3.30 9.03 -2.31
CA THR A 508 -4.40 8.33 -1.62
C THR A 508 -4.50 6.87 -2.05
N TYR A 509 -4.90 6.61 -3.30
CA TYR A 509 -5.08 5.28 -3.86
C TYR A 509 -3.81 4.42 -3.79
N LEU A 510 -2.68 4.97 -4.21
CA LEU A 510 -1.39 4.28 -4.24
C LEU A 510 -0.96 3.79 -2.84
N PRO A 511 -0.80 4.65 -1.81
CA PRO A 511 -0.34 4.21 -0.49
C PRO A 511 -1.34 3.35 0.28
N ASN A 512 -2.64 3.51 0.05
CA ASN A 512 -3.68 2.84 0.86
C ASN A 512 -4.25 1.57 0.22
N ASP A 513 -4.19 1.44 -1.11
CA ASP A 513 -4.64 0.26 -1.84
C ASP A 513 -3.45 -0.52 -2.41
N ILE A 514 -2.78 0.03 -3.43
CA ILE A 514 -1.77 -0.68 -4.21
C ILE A 514 -0.58 -1.11 -3.36
N LEU A 515 0.02 -0.18 -2.60
CA LEU A 515 1.21 -0.47 -1.81
C LEU A 515 0.89 -1.28 -0.56
N ALA A 516 -0.26 -1.03 0.07
CA ALA A 516 -0.75 -1.84 1.18
C ALA A 516 -0.97 -3.30 0.74
N LYS A 517 -1.60 -3.50 -0.42
CA LYS A 517 -1.76 -4.83 -1.01
C LYS A 517 -0.43 -5.52 -1.24
N VAL A 518 0.48 -4.86 -1.96
CA VAL A 518 1.77 -5.47 -2.35
C VAL A 518 2.58 -5.81 -1.11
N ASP A 519 2.70 -4.89 -0.15
CA ASP A 519 3.46 -5.13 1.09
C ASP A 519 2.84 -6.28 1.91
N ILE A 520 1.54 -6.24 2.21
CA ILE A 520 0.92 -7.23 3.10
C ILE A 520 0.88 -8.62 2.44
N ALA A 521 0.49 -8.72 1.16
CA ALA A 521 0.43 -10.00 0.46
C ALA A 521 1.82 -10.62 0.25
N SER A 522 2.85 -9.80 0.01
CA SER A 522 4.23 -10.31 -0.13
C SER A 522 4.85 -10.68 1.21
N MET A 523 4.64 -9.87 2.25
CA MET A 523 5.19 -10.13 3.57
C MET A 523 4.45 -11.23 4.34
N ALA A 524 3.21 -11.57 3.98
CA ALA A 524 2.57 -12.82 4.40
C ALA A 524 3.38 -14.07 3.99
N ASN A 525 4.24 -13.94 2.99
CA ASN A 525 5.16 -14.97 2.51
C ASN A 525 6.64 -14.59 2.76
N SER A 526 6.93 -13.64 3.65
CA SER A 526 8.30 -13.20 3.93
C SER A 526 9.11 -12.85 2.67
N LEU A 527 8.48 -12.21 1.68
CA LEU A 527 9.10 -11.76 0.43
C LEU A 527 9.14 -10.23 0.39
N GLU A 528 10.33 -9.65 0.27
CA GLU A 528 10.49 -8.20 0.14
C GLU A 528 10.26 -7.74 -1.30
N VAL A 529 9.30 -6.84 -1.52
CA VAL A 529 9.05 -6.24 -2.85
C VAL A 529 9.56 -4.79 -2.92
N ARG A 530 10.30 -4.47 -3.98
CA ARG A 530 10.91 -3.14 -4.24
C ARG A 530 10.38 -2.55 -5.55
N CYS A 531 9.88 -1.32 -5.52
CA CYS A 531 9.32 -0.66 -6.72
C CYS A 531 10.21 0.52 -7.16
N PRO A 532 10.94 0.43 -8.29
CA PRO A 532 11.76 1.51 -8.84
C PRO A 532 10.98 2.74 -9.28
N PHE A 533 9.78 2.57 -9.84
CA PHE A 533 8.92 3.70 -10.24
C PHE A 533 8.51 4.61 -9.09
N LEU A 534 8.53 4.09 -7.86
CA LEU A 534 8.23 4.82 -6.62
C LEU A 534 9.48 5.48 -6.02
N ASP A 535 10.54 5.64 -6.79
CA ASP A 535 11.62 6.54 -6.42
C ASP A 535 11.10 8.00 -6.46
N PRO A 536 11.33 8.83 -5.42
CA PRO A 536 10.79 10.19 -5.36
C PRO A 536 11.13 11.02 -6.60
N GLU A 537 12.31 10.82 -7.19
CA GLU A 537 12.75 11.53 -8.38
C GLU A 537 11.98 11.04 -9.62
N VAL A 538 11.74 9.74 -9.75
CA VAL A 538 11.02 9.13 -10.88
C VAL A 538 9.53 9.45 -10.85
N ILE A 539 8.87 9.23 -9.71
CA ILE A 539 7.44 9.54 -9.57
C ILE A 539 7.19 11.04 -9.65
N GLY A 540 8.10 11.85 -9.09
CA GLY A 540 8.06 13.30 -9.19
C GLY A 540 8.17 13.76 -10.65
N PHE A 541 9.11 13.19 -11.41
CA PHE A 541 9.23 13.42 -12.85
C PHE A 541 7.92 13.10 -13.56
N GLY A 542 7.36 11.90 -13.35
CA GLY A 542 6.13 11.46 -14.02
C GLY A 542 4.92 12.35 -13.71
N LEU A 543 4.70 12.66 -12.43
CA LEU A 543 3.57 13.49 -12.02
C LEU A 543 3.65 14.90 -12.58
N SER A 544 4.85 15.49 -12.63
CA SER A 544 5.06 16.81 -13.22
C SER A 544 5.08 16.83 -14.75
N LEU A 545 4.97 15.70 -15.46
CA LEU A 545 4.83 15.74 -16.92
C LEU A 545 3.53 16.45 -17.33
N PRO A 546 3.56 17.29 -18.38
CA PRO A 546 2.35 17.75 -19.07
C PRO A 546 1.44 16.59 -19.45
N THR A 547 0.13 16.75 -19.24
CA THR A 547 -0.86 15.70 -19.49
C THR A 547 -0.85 15.24 -20.95
N GLU A 548 -0.57 16.13 -21.89
CA GLU A 548 -0.47 15.85 -23.33
C GLU A 548 0.68 14.89 -23.67
N LEU A 549 1.78 14.94 -22.91
CA LEU A 549 2.92 14.02 -23.07
C LEU A 549 2.58 12.64 -22.48
N LYS A 550 1.81 12.59 -21.39
CA LYS A 550 1.36 11.33 -20.77
C LYS A 550 0.27 10.63 -21.60
N MET A 551 -0.73 11.39 -22.06
CA MET A 551 -2.00 10.87 -22.56
C MET A 551 -2.32 11.22 -24.02
N GLY A 552 -1.47 12.03 -24.65
CA GLY A 552 -1.74 12.61 -25.97
C GLY A 552 -2.75 13.75 -25.92
N ARG A 553 -2.78 14.60 -26.96
CA ARG A 553 -3.67 15.77 -27.04
C ARG A 553 -5.16 15.43 -26.86
N LEU A 554 -5.59 14.28 -27.39
CA LEU A 554 -6.98 13.83 -27.26
C LEU A 554 -7.25 13.15 -25.92
N GLY A 555 -6.23 12.81 -25.12
CA GLY A 555 -6.37 12.10 -23.85
C GLY A 555 -6.72 10.61 -24.00
N THR A 556 -6.56 10.03 -25.19
CA THR A 556 -6.96 8.66 -25.50
C THR A 556 -5.82 7.63 -25.39
N SER A 557 -4.60 8.09 -25.14
CA SER A 557 -3.43 7.22 -24.93
C SER A 557 -3.08 7.14 -23.44
N THR A 558 -2.35 6.09 -23.06
CA THR A 558 -1.78 5.95 -21.71
C THR A 558 -0.29 5.74 -21.78
N LYS A 559 0.45 6.32 -20.82
CA LYS A 559 1.91 6.16 -20.69
C LYS A 559 2.69 6.51 -21.97
N LYS A 560 2.22 7.48 -22.77
CA LYS A 560 2.78 7.77 -24.09
C LYS A 560 4.26 8.17 -24.00
N PHE A 561 4.61 9.09 -23.09
CA PHE A 561 6.00 9.49 -22.86
C PHE A 561 6.88 8.31 -22.42
N LEU A 562 6.42 7.51 -21.44
CA LEU A 562 7.15 6.34 -20.94
C LEU A 562 7.39 5.29 -22.05
N ARG A 563 6.37 4.98 -22.85
CA ARG A 563 6.48 4.06 -24.01
C ARG A 563 7.50 4.56 -25.04
N ALA A 564 7.58 5.87 -25.25
CA ALA A 564 8.53 6.47 -26.19
C ALA A 564 9.95 6.45 -25.61
N ALA A 565 10.13 6.82 -24.34
CA ALA A 565 11.42 6.89 -23.68
C ALA A 565 12.13 5.53 -23.58
N PHE A 566 11.38 4.42 -23.52
CA PHE A 566 11.90 3.06 -23.43
C PHE A 566 11.51 2.17 -24.62
N ALA A 567 11.27 2.77 -25.78
CA ALA A 567 10.85 2.03 -26.98
C ALA A 567 11.87 0.97 -27.43
N ASP A 568 13.15 1.14 -27.10
CA ASP A 568 14.25 0.19 -27.35
C ASP A 568 14.20 -1.07 -26.47
N LEU A 569 13.64 -0.95 -25.28
CA LEU A 569 13.49 -2.07 -24.34
C LEU A 569 12.21 -2.87 -24.58
N LEU A 570 11.15 -2.24 -25.11
CA LEU A 570 9.82 -2.85 -25.18
C LEU A 570 9.61 -3.62 -26.50
N PRO A 571 9.34 -4.94 -26.47
CA PRO A 571 8.89 -5.68 -27.64
C PRO A 571 7.68 -4.99 -28.31
N PRO A 572 7.58 -4.95 -29.66
CA PRO A 572 6.50 -4.24 -30.35
C PRO A 572 5.08 -4.65 -29.92
N ALA A 573 4.88 -5.92 -29.56
CA ALA A 573 3.62 -6.43 -29.04
C ALA A 573 3.27 -5.84 -27.66
N ILE A 574 4.24 -5.77 -26.74
CA ILE A 574 4.08 -5.15 -25.42
C ILE A 574 3.86 -3.64 -25.54
N ARG A 575 4.64 -2.98 -26.41
CA ARG A 575 4.55 -1.54 -26.64
C ARG A 575 3.17 -1.10 -27.13
N ARG A 576 2.45 -1.93 -27.90
CA ARG A 576 1.10 -1.62 -28.42
C ARG A 576 -0.04 -2.10 -27.52
N ARG A 577 0.27 -2.87 -26.47
CA ARG A 577 -0.73 -3.46 -25.57
C ARG A 577 -1.48 -2.37 -24.78
N GLY A 578 -2.79 -2.60 -24.60
CA GLY A 578 -3.59 -1.86 -23.63
C GLY A 578 -3.31 -2.32 -22.20
N LYS A 579 -3.79 -1.56 -21.20
CA LYS A 579 -3.68 -1.99 -19.81
C LYS A 579 -4.62 -3.18 -19.57
N MET A 580 -4.09 -4.25 -19.00
CA MET A 580 -4.88 -5.34 -18.43
C MET A 580 -4.75 -5.28 -16.91
N GLY A 581 -5.84 -5.56 -16.21
CA GLY A 581 -5.84 -5.59 -14.74
C GLY A 581 -5.46 -6.97 -14.23
N PHE A 582 -4.70 -7.02 -13.14
CA PHE A 582 -4.32 -8.24 -12.45
C PHE A 582 -5.46 -8.69 -11.52
N GLY A 583 -6.52 -9.27 -12.08
CA GLY A 583 -7.76 -9.54 -11.34
C GLY A 583 -8.21 -11.00 -11.39
N VAL A 584 -9.14 -11.34 -10.50
CA VAL A 584 -9.77 -12.66 -10.38
C VAL A 584 -11.26 -12.60 -10.77
N PRO A 585 -11.89 -13.73 -11.14
CA PRO A 585 -13.26 -13.76 -11.66
C PRO A 585 -14.31 -13.76 -10.54
N ILE A 586 -14.30 -12.76 -9.65
CA ILE A 586 -15.19 -12.69 -8.47
C ILE A 586 -16.67 -12.93 -8.84
N ALA A 587 -17.13 -12.31 -9.93
CA ALA A 587 -18.51 -12.43 -10.40
C ALA A 587 -18.89 -13.86 -10.84
N HIS A 588 -17.91 -14.69 -11.21
CA HIS A 588 -18.12 -16.11 -11.47
C HIS A 588 -18.17 -16.88 -10.15
N TRP A 589 -17.22 -16.62 -9.25
CA TRP A 589 -17.16 -17.25 -7.92
C TRP A 589 -18.45 -17.05 -7.12
N LEU A 590 -18.94 -15.82 -7.00
CA LEU A 590 -20.16 -15.49 -6.25
C LEU A 590 -21.46 -16.05 -6.88
N ARG A 591 -21.41 -16.50 -8.14
CA ARG A 591 -22.51 -17.21 -8.81
C ARG A 591 -22.35 -18.73 -8.77
N GLY A 592 -21.13 -19.22 -8.62
CA GLY A 592 -20.78 -20.63 -8.56
C GLY A 592 -20.27 -21.01 -7.17
N GLU A 593 -18.97 -21.28 -7.06
CA GLU A 593 -18.33 -21.88 -5.88
C GLU A 593 -18.55 -21.16 -4.55
N LEU A 594 -18.62 -19.83 -4.54
CA LEU A 594 -18.84 -19.03 -3.32
C LEU A 594 -20.30 -18.65 -3.09
N ARG A 595 -21.23 -19.14 -3.92
CA ARG A 595 -22.63 -18.71 -3.87
C ARG A 595 -23.26 -18.97 -2.51
N ASP A 596 -23.15 -20.20 -2.03
CA ASP A 596 -23.83 -20.64 -0.81
C ASP A 596 -23.10 -20.12 0.43
N ASP A 597 -21.77 -20.09 0.42
CA ASP A 597 -20.95 -19.49 1.48
C ASP A 597 -21.24 -18.00 1.64
N ALA A 598 -21.19 -17.22 0.55
CA ALA A 598 -21.45 -15.79 0.61
C ALA A 598 -22.87 -15.50 1.09
N ARG A 599 -23.86 -16.27 0.63
CA ARG A 599 -25.25 -16.13 1.08
C ARG A 599 -25.40 -16.48 2.56
N GLY A 600 -24.81 -17.60 3.00
CA GLY A 600 -24.86 -18.08 4.37
C GLY A 600 -24.18 -17.12 5.34
N ILE A 601 -23.03 -16.56 4.97
CA ILE A 601 -22.28 -15.59 5.76
C ILE A 601 -23.02 -14.26 5.86
N LEU A 602 -23.43 -13.68 4.72
CA LEU A 602 -24.01 -12.34 4.68
C LEU A 602 -25.44 -12.24 5.21
N LEU A 603 -26.14 -13.37 5.29
CA LEU A 603 -27.48 -13.46 5.89
C LEU A 603 -27.48 -14.16 7.25
N SER A 604 -26.30 -14.41 7.83
CA SER A 604 -26.20 -15.05 9.14
C SER A 604 -26.71 -14.12 10.25
N PRO A 605 -27.26 -14.66 11.35
CA PRO A 605 -27.68 -13.87 12.50
C PRO A 605 -26.56 -12.99 13.08
N GLU A 606 -25.31 -13.46 13.03
CA GLU A 606 -24.13 -12.72 13.48
C GLU A 606 -23.88 -11.49 12.60
N CYS A 607 -23.88 -11.66 11.27
CA CYS A 607 -23.66 -10.57 10.31
C CYS A 607 -24.77 -9.51 10.40
N LEU A 608 -26.04 -9.95 10.42
CA LEU A 608 -27.20 -9.05 10.50
C LEU A 608 -27.31 -8.40 11.89
N GLY A 609 -26.95 -9.15 12.94
CA GLY A 609 -26.95 -8.71 14.33
C GLY A 609 -25.96 -7.57 14.63
N ARG A 610 -24.95 -7.36 13.78
CA ARG A 610 -24.06 -6.17 13.87
C ARG A 610 -24.80 -4.85 13.67
N GLY A 611 -25.96 -4.90 13.01
CA GLY A 611 -26.86 -3.76 12.85
C GLY A 611 -26.37 -2.71 11.86
N TYR A 612 -25.45 -3.03 10.95
CA TYR A 612 -24.98 -2.10 9.90
C TYR A 612 -25.92 -2.04 8.71
N PHE A 613 -26.38 -3.20 8.24
CA PHE A 613 -27.05 -3.35 6.96
C PHE A 613 -28.49 -3.81 7.09
N ARG A 614 -29.35 -3.36 6.18
CA ARG A 614 -30.73 -3.86 6.04
C ARG A 614 -30.70 -5.22 5.36
N GLU A 615 -31.25 -6.23 6.03
CA GLU A 615 -31.35 -7.60 5.49
C GLU A 615 -32.00 -7.62 4.10
N GLU A 616 -33.10 -6.90 3.91
CA GLU A 616 -33.82 -6.81 2.63
C GLU A 616 -32.90 -6.37 1.49
N THR A 617 -32.05 -5.36 1.74
CA THR A 617 -31.12 -4.85 0.74
C THR A 617 -30.02 -5.88 0.44
N VAL A 618 -29.44 -6.51 1.46
CA VAL A 618 -28.40 -7.55 1.26
C VAL A 618 -28.97 -8.74 0.47
N ARG A 619 -30.16 -9.20 0.83
CA ARG A 619 -30.89 -10.28 0.13
C ARG A 619 -31.16 -9.92 -1.33
N ARG A 620 -31.62 -8.69 -1.60
CA ARG A 620 -31.83 -8.19 -2.97
C ARG A 620 -30.54 -8.22 -3.79
N LEU A 621 -29.41 -7.74 -3.24
CA LEU A 621 -28.12 -7.75 -3.94
C LEU A 621 -27.69 -9.17 -4.31
N LEU A 622 -27.83 -10.12 -3.38
CA LEU A 622 -27.54 -11.54 -3.62
C LEU A 622 -28.44 -12.11 -4.73
N ASP A 623 -29.76 -11.93 -4.62
CA ASP A 623 -30.74 -12.50 -5.54
C ASP A 623 -30.64 -11.90 -6.96
N GLU A 624 -30.37 -10.59 -7.08
CA GLU A 624 -30.14 -9.93 -8.37
C GLU A 624 -28.85 -10.40 -9.04
N HIS A 625 -27.78 -10.60 -8.26
CA HIS A 625 -26.51 -11.10 -8.76
C HIS A 625 -26.62 -12.54 -9.25
N GLN A 626 -27.25 -13.40 -8.45
CA GLN A 626 -27.45 -14.81 -8.76
C GLN A 626 -28.34 -15.01 -9.99
N ALA A 627 -29.41 -14.23 -10.11
CA ALA A 627 -30.27 -14.23 -11.29
C ALA A 627 -29.65 -13.51 -12.51
N SER A 628 -28.43 -12.98 -12.42
CA SER A 628 -27.78 -12.18 -13.46
C SER A 628 -28.60 -10.97 -13.95
N ARG A 629 -29.47 -10.44 -13.08
CA ARG A 629 -30.25 -9.20 -13.33
C ARG A 629 -29.38 -7.96 -13.17
N ALA A 630 -28.41 -8.01 -12.26
CA ALA A 630 -27.40 -6.99 -12.05
C ALA A 630 -26.06 -7.62 -11.62
N ASP A 631 -24.96 -6.91 -11.83
CA ASP A 631 -23.64 -7.37 -11.39
C ASP A 631 -23.22 -6.64 -10.10
N HIS A 632 -23.43 -7.31 -8.96
CA HIS A 632 -23.07 -6.81 -7.63
C HIS A 632 -21.78 -7.45 -7.09
N ALA A 633 -20.94 -8.03 -7.94
CA ALA A 633 -19.79 -8.82 -7.50
C ALA A 633 -18.88 -8.04 -6.52
N ASP A 634 -18.46 -6.83 -6.89
CA ASP A 634 -17.56 -6.02 -6.06
C ASP A 634 -18.21 -5.59 -4.73
N ARG A 635 -19.53 -5.36 -4.72
CA ARG A 635 -20.31 -4.98 -3.54
C ARG A 635 -20.44 -6.14 -2.56
N LEU A 636 -20.85 -7.30 -3.06
CA LEU A 636 -20.97 -8.52 -2.27
C LEU A 636 -19.61 -8.97 -1.76
N TRP A 637 -18.55 -8.80 -2.55
CA TRP A 637 -17.17 -9.05 -2.13
C TRP A 637 -16.73 -8.14 -0.99
N ALA A 638 -17.05 -6.84 -1.05
CA ALA A 638 -16.74 -5.91 0.03
C ALA A 638 -17.49 -6.26 1.33
N LEU A 639 -18.77 -6.62 1.23
CA LEU A 639 -19.54 -7.07 2.40
C LEU A 639 -18.96 -8.38 2.98
N LEU A 640 -18.56 -9.31 2.12
CA LEU A 640 -17.97 -10.59 2.54
C LEU A 640 -16.64 -10.38 3.28
N ASN A 641 -15.73 -9.57 2.74
CA ASN A 641 -14.46 -9.25 3.40
C ASN A 641 -14.67 -8.56 4.76
N LEU A 642 -15.67 -7.68 4.86
CA LEU A 642 -16.01 -7.03 6.12
C LEU A 642 -16.49 -8.03 7.18
N GLU A 643 -17.39 -8.93 6.81
CA GLU A 643 -17.90 -9.93 7.76
C GLU A 643 -16.82 -10.94 8.16
N LEU A 644 -15.99 -11.40 7.22
CA LEU A 644 -14.85 -12.27 7.54
C LEU A 644 -13.86 -11.58 8.49
N TRP A 645 -13.59 -10.29 8.27
CA TRP A 645 -12.77 -9.49 9.19
C TRP A 645 -13.37 -9.41 10.58
N HIS A 646 -14.67 -9.15 10.69
CA HIS A 646 -15.30 -9.14 11.99
C HIS A 646 -15.18 -10.48 12.71
N ARG A 647 -15.38 -11.61 12.02
CA ARG A 647 -15.26 -12.94 12.65
C ARG A 647 -13.85 -13.22 13.17
N GLU A 648 -12.82 -12.67 12.53
CA GLU A 648 -11.43 -12.83 12.97
C GLU A 648 -11.07 -11.92 14.16
N PHE A 649 -11.53 -10.67 14.17
CA PHE A 649 -11.07 -9.65 15.13
C PHE A 649 -12.07 -9.29 16.23
N LEU A 650 -13.36 -9.52 15.98
CA LEU A 650 -14.52 -9.18 16.80
C LEU A 650 -15.55 -10.34 16.79
N PRO A 651 -15.15 -11.56 17.19
CA PRO A 651 -15.99 -12.75 17.14
C PRO A 651 -17.22 -12.67 18.06
#